data_AF-A0AAU9QA28-F1
#
_entry.id   AF-A0AAU9QA28-F1
#
_cell.length_a   1.000
_cell.length_b   1.000
_cell.length_c   1.000
_cell.angle_alpha   90.00
_cell.angle_beta   90.00
_cell.angle_gamma   90.00
#
_symmetry.space_group_name_H-M   'P 1'
#
loop_
_entity.id
_entity.type
_entity.pdbx_description
1 polymer ?
#
loop_
_entity_poly.entity_id
_entity_poly.type
_entity_poly.pdbx_seq_one_letter_code
_entity_poly.pdbx_strand_id
1 'polypeptide(L)'
;MKRSTLTVLSGLIAATLVGCNSDSSSSDTPELEAPVQVAFMPDIHFHDVYGDFQDGSFQGLYTNSSGKYATIRTMQSQMESTRLFNENYFAMIAALDDVVERGIKYVALPGDFSDDGQPVHMRGLVKIFDHYRETYGLEFFAAPGNHDPGKPFTVAAGKSDYLGEDGKKQRIFSRGKDECVDYEGEWGTIPGEDGNLDTICTEEVKEWGYKEIMDILGTHGFYPQEEYLYFETPYSSDEARNNYSYELASEEATYDKRMFEICHQGTGGEYKQDGYTNCAVVPDTSYLVEPVKGLWLLAIDANVYKPKDTLPVGSVNGEDFDGSSSAGYNMMLTHKQHVIEWISDVVKAAKEQNKTLVSFSHFPMTDFYNGASEDIEDLFGEGSHQLSREPNDDTSKALAATGLSIHVGGHMHFNDTGKKSYVIDGVQHTLFNIQAPSLAGYIPAYKLLNIRPDHQVEVETVVIDKVAGYNELFEHYAREHEHLTEQAGDDETAKASIWNKEILEADSYYALTDWHIRELTRLRFLPSDWPLEMREMIMHMDGDDMLIMSQLSTEFTVCQLAKELGYDIVNCNENAVVDYEQFQKDWQAASQQAEAIAQEGGFSLMDFAAWNGEELATDFYRLRNADELAFRDIEEAQLLQYELLSRELSEFAGTVDSELGDLGEYSVGEVFRSRFGSLFVILEKFATGQASDHFLIDTEQQTLIDLKGEVKRDILKSE
;
A
#
# COMPACT_ATOMS: atom_id res chain seq x y z
N MET A 1 24.94 -8.09 -64.36
CA MET A 1 23.68 -8.08 -65.13
C MET A 1 23.16 -9.52 -65.25
N LYS A 2 22.00 -9.80 -64.61
CA LYS A 2 20.95 -10.85 -64.79
C LYS A 2 21.39 -12.33 -64.91
N ARG A 3 21.19 -13.27 -63.97
CA ARG A 3 20.05 -13.79 -63.13
C ARG A 3 18.95 -14.57 -63.91
N SER A 4 18.90 -15.92 -63.90
CA SER A 4 18.27 -16.93 -62.95
C SER A 4 16.73 -16.96 -62.96
N THR A 5 15.93 -18.03 -62.77
CA THR A 5 15.95 -19.54 -62.80
C THR A 5 14.58 -20.05 -62.26
N LEU A 6 14.14 -21.27 -62.67
CA LEU A 6 13.32 -22.32 -61.98
C LEU A 6 11.94 -22.04 -61.29
N THR A 7 10.98 -22.96 -61.07
CA THR A 7 10.47 -24.24 -61.65
C THR A 7 9.37 -24.85 -60.73
N VAL A 8 8.20 -25.25 -61.30
CA VAL A 8 7.28 -26.44 -61.03
C VAL A 8 6.58 -26.58 -59.65
N LEU A 9 5.22 -26.52 -59.57
CA LEU A 9 4.16 -27.58 -59.66
C LEU A 9 4.05 -28.44 -58.35
N SER A 10 2.93 -28.70 -57.66
CA SER A 10 1.58 -29.18 -58.08
C SER A 10 0.61 -29.28 -56.87
N GLY A 11 -0.71 -29.38 -57.11
CA GLY A 11 -1.74 -29.94 -56.19
C GLY A 11 -3.08 -29.15 -56.26
N LEU A 12 -4.29 -29.71 -56.20
CA LEU A 12 -4.83 -31.07 -56.05
C LEU A 12 -6.35 -30.99 -56.43
N ILE A 13 -6.95 -32.06 -56.97
CA ILE A 13 -8.42 -32.17 -57.19
C ILE A 13 -9.02 -33.27 -56.30
N ALA A 14 -10.07 -32.87 -55.59
CA ALA A 14 -11.29 -33.53 -55.09
C ALA A 14 -11.43 -35.06 -54.93
N ALA A 15 -11.84 -35.40 -53.69
CA ALA A 15 -12.99 -36.21 -53.24
C ALA A 15 -13.06 -37.74 -53.45
N THR A 16 -13.21 -38.49 -52.34
CA THR A 16 -14.40 -39.33 -52.03
C THR A 16 -14.37 -39.97 -50.62
N LEU A 17 -15.53 -39.89 -49.94
CA LEU A 17 -16.25 -40.89 -49.11
C LEU A 17 -15.74 -41.38 -47.72
N VAL A 18 -16.55 -41.01 -46.70
CA VAL A 18 -17.15 -41.80 -45.60
C VAL A 18 -16.27 -42.74 -44.76
N GLY A 19 -16.19 -42.44 -43.45
CA GLY A 19 -15.77 -43.38 -42.41
C GLY A 19 -16.12 -42.90 -41.00
N CYS A 20 -17.09 -43.59 -40.38
CA CYS A 20 -17.34 -43.82 -38.96
C CYS A 20 -17.32 -42.67 -37.94
N ASN A 21 -18.52 -42.41 -37.41
CA ASN A 21 -18.86 -42.12 -36.02
C ASN A 21 -17.75 -42.49 -35.00
N SER A 22 -17.13 -41.47 -34.43
CA SER A 22 -16.66 -41.50 -33.05
C SER A 22 -17.17 -40.22 -32.43
N ASP A 23 -18.05 -40.34 -31.44
CA ASP A 23 -18.44 -39.25 -30.57
C ASP A 23 -17.16 -38.52 -30.14
N SER A 24 -16.99 -37.29 -30.63
CA SER A 24 -16.10 -36.34 -29.97
C SER A 24 -16.82 -36.00 -28.68
N SER A 25 -16.60 -36.81 -27.65
CA SER A 25 -16.58 -36.29 -26.29
C SER A 25 -15.67 -35.06 -26.36
N SER A 26 -16.27 -33.87 -26.31
CA SER A 26 -15.54 -32.71 -25.81
C SER A 26 -14.91 -33.20 -24.52
N SER A 27 -13.59 -33.32 -24.52
CA SER A 27 -12.88 -33.46 -23.26
C SER A 27 -13.22 -32.20 -22.49
N ASP A 28 -14.15 -32.28 -21.55
CA ASP A 28 -14.40 -31.24 -20.55
C ASP A 28 -13.16 -31.18 -19.67
N THR A 29 -12.06 -30.66 -20.23
CA THR A 29 -10.83 -30.39 -19.49
C THR A 29 -11.15 -29.25 -18.53
N PRO A 30 -10.92 -29.39 -17.22
CA PRO A 30 -11.23 -28.38 -16.21
C PRO A 30 -10.34 -27.13 -16.25
N GLU A 31 -9.46 -27.05 -17.26
CA GLU A 31 -8.42 -26.04 -17.47
C GLU A 31 -8.95 -24.75 -18.12
N LEU A 32 -8.19 -23.68 -17.95
CA LEU A 32 -8.46 -22.38 -18.55
C LEU A 32 -8.26 -22.43 -20.07
N GLU A 33 -9.27 -22.06 -20.85
CA GLU A 33 -9.23 -22.20 -22.32
C GLU A 33 -8.67 -20.97 -23.05
N ALA A 34 -8.75 -19.79 -22.44
CA ALA A 34 -8.30 -18.53 -23.00
C ALA A 34 -7.80 -17.59 -21.88
N PRO A 35 -6.95 -16.60 -22.20
CA PRO A 35 -6.51 -15.63 -21.21
C PRO A 35 -7.69 -14.90 -20.57
N VAL A 36 -7.62 -14.71 -19.25
CA VAL A 36 -8.62 -13.99 -18.45
C VAL A 36 -7.94 -12.84 -17.75
N GLN A 37 -8.55 -11.66 -17.85
CA GLN A 37 -8.06 -10.45 -17.19
C GLN A 37 -8.81 -10.21 -15.88
N VAL A 38 -8.06 -9.87 -14.84
CA VAL A 38 -8.58 -9.48 -13.53
C VAL A 38 -7.85 -8.20 -13.09
N ALA A 39 -8.62 -7.15 -12.78
CA ALA A 39 -8.08 -5.92 -12.19
C ALA A 39 -8.04 -6.05 -10.66
N PHE A 40 -6.94 -5.66 -10.03
CA PHE A 40 -6.75 -5.67 -8.58
C PHE A 40 -6.60 -4.24 -8.08
N MET A 41 -7.51 -3.81 -7.22
CA MET A 41 -7.60 -2.46 -6.67
C MET A 41 -7.64 -2.51 -5.14
N PRO A 42 -6.49 -2.64 -4.45
CA PRO A 42 -6.46 -2.57 -3.00
C PRO A 42 -6.52 -1.12 -2.52
N ASP A 43 -6.72 -0.93 -1.22
CA ASP A 43 -6.49 0.34 -0.53
C ASP A 43 -7.18 1.52 -1.22
N ILE A 44 -8.41 1.31 -1.71
CA ILE A 44 -9.21 2.39 -2.28
C ILE A 44 -9.49 3.42 -1.18
N HIS A 45 -9.64 2.96 0.06
CA HIS A 45 -10.00 3.75 1.24
C HIS A 45 -11.25 4.60 0.99
N PHE A 46 -12.24 4.02 0.31
CA PHE A 46 -13.37 4.79 -0.20
C PHE A 46 -14.04 5.60 0.91
N HIS A 47 -14.12 6.90 0.65
CA HIS A 47 -14.82 7.89 1.45
C HIS A 47 -15.84 8.56 0.54
N ASP A 48 -17.14 8.38 0.83
CA ASP A 48 -18.17 9.04 0.04
C ASP A 48 -18.14 10.56 0.28
N VAL A 49 -17.49 11.29 -0.63
CA VAL A 49 -17.41 12.75 -0.59
C VAL A 49 -18.77 13.43 -0.75
N TYR A 50 -19.82 12.69 -1.10
CA TYR A 50 -21.22 13.15 -1.10
C TYR A 50 -22.10 12.27 -0.21
N GLY A 51 -21.51 11.73 0.86
CA GLY A 51 -22.17 10.82 1.80
C GLY A 51 -23.46 11.40 2.37
N ASP A 52 -24.53 10.61 2.24
CA ASP A 52 -25.87 10.94 2.70
C ASP A 52 -26.06 10.46 4.15
N PHE A 53 -25.99 11.40 5.10
CA PHE A 53 -26.38 11.17 6.50
C PHE A 53 -27.91 11.09 6.57
N GLN A 54 -28.44 9.87 6.57
CA GLN A 54 -29.87 9.62 6.39
C GLN A 54 -30.70 10.08 7.59
N ASP A 55 -30.06 10.24 8.74
CA ASP A 55 -30.63 10.83 9.96
C ASP A 55 -30.70 12.38 9.92
N GLY A 56 -30.09 13.00 8.91
CA GLY A 56 -30.03 14.44 8.72
C GLY A 56 -29.05 15.16 9.67
N SER A 57 -28.13 14.44 10.33
CA SER A 57 -27.22 15.03 11.31
C SER A 57 -26.17 15.94 10.70
N PHE A 58 -25.81 15.72 9.44
CA PHE A 58 -24.83 16.52 8.72
C PHE A 58 -25.22 16.70 7.25
N GLN A 59 -25.29 17.94 6.79
CA GLN A 59 -25.65 18.25 5.41
C GLN A 59 -24.43 18.24 4.47
N GLY A 60 -23.22 18.50 4.99
CA GLY A 60 -22.03 18.74 4.18
C GLY A 60 -21.90 20.18 3.67
N LEU A 61 -20.82 20.47 2.95
CA LEU A 61 -20.46 21.79 2.41
C LEU A 61 -20.94 21.95 0.97
N TYR A 62 -21.72 22.97 0.67
CA TYR A 62 -22.21 23.18 -0.70
C TYR A 62 -21.05 23.47 -1.66
N THR A 63 -20.89 22.62 -2.68
CA THR A 63 -19.88 22.75 -3.73
C THR A 63 -20.46 23.43 -4.97
N ASN A 64 -19.93 24.60 -5.35
CA ASN A 64 -20.42 25.41 -6.46
C ASN A 64 -20.27 24.74 -7.83
N SER A 65 -19.16 24.03 -8.05
CA SER A 65 -18.83 23.40 -9.33
C SER A 65 -19.78 22.25 -9.67
N SER A 66 -20.18 21.45 -8.68
CA SER A 66 -21.02 20.26 -8.85
C SER A 66 -22.48 20.45 -8.41
N GLY A 67 -22.77 21.47 -7.60
CA GLY A 67 -24.09 21.70 -7.02
C GLY A 67 -24.49 20.68 -5.95
N LYS A 68 -23.53 19.91 -5.43
CA LYS A 68 -23.71 18.89 -4.39
C LYS A 68 -23.23 19.40 -3.03
N TYR A 69 -23.50 18.66 -1.97
CA TYR A 69 -22.97 18.95 -0.64
C TYR A 69 -21.88 17.93 -0.29
N ALA A 70 -20.68 18.43 0.00
CA ALA A 70 -19.48 17.64 0.24
C ALA A 70 -19.34 17.24 1.71
N THR A 71 -19.17 15.94 1.96
CA THR A 71 -18.78 15.37 3.25
C THR A 71 -17.33 14.93 3.14
N ILE A 72 -16.39 15.80 3.48
CA ILE A 72 -14.97 15.62 3.17
C ILE A 72 -14.11 15.79 4.42
N ARG A 73 -12.90 15.21 4.41
CA ARG A 73 -11.86 15.44 5.42
C ARG A 73 -11.06 16.70 5.10
N THR A 74 -10.44 17.31 6.11
CA THR A 74 -9.58 18.49 5.89
C THR A 74 -8.36 18.17 5.05
N MET A 75 -7.92 19.12 4.23
CA MET A 75 -6.70 19.03 3.43
C MET A 75 -5.46 18.85 4.31
N GLN A 76 -5.38 19.53 5.47
CA GLN A 76 -4.29 19.32 6.43
C GLN A 76 -4.15 17.85 6.82
N SER A 77 -5.27 17.19 7.15
CA SER A 77 -5.25 15.75 7.48
C SER A 77 -4.83 14.88 6.29
N GLN A 78 -5.17 15.25 5.06
CA GLN A 78 -4.70 14.53 3.87
C GLN A 78 -3.17 14.62 3.76
N MET A 79 -2.59 15.80 4.01
CA MET A 79 -1.14 16.02 3.90
C MET A 79 -0.33 15.38 5.02
N GLU A 80 -0.97 14.99 6.12
CA GLU A 80 -0.37 14.23 7.23
C GLU A 80 -0.69 12.72 7.14
N SER A 81 -1.41 12.27 6.12
CA SER A 81 -1.82 10.89 5.92
C SER A 81 -1.07 10.24 4.77
N THR A 82 -0.78 8.94 4.86
CA THR A 82 -0.20 8.14 3.75
C THR A 82 -1.18 7.88 2.60
N ARG A 83 -2.37 8.48 2.67
CA ARG A 83 -3.43 8.45 1.65
C ARG A 83 -4.21 9.76 1.63
N LEU A 84 -4.65 10.16 0.45
CA LEU A 84 -5.75 11.11 0.27
C LEU A 84 -7.05 10.45 0.76
N PHE A 85 -7.87 11.25 1.43
CA PHE A 85 -9.15 10.81 1.98
C PHE A 85 -10.34 11.15 1.06
N ASN A 86 -10.21 12.15 0.19
CA ASN A 86 -11.36 12.66 -0.56
C ASN A 86 -11.29 12.31 -2.05
N GLU A 87 -10.14 12.54 -2.69
CA GLU A 87 -10.05 12.44 -4.16
C GLU A 87 -10.07 10.99 -4.67
N ASN A 88 -9.78 10.02 -3.79
CA ASN A 88 -9.91 8.60 -4.05
C ASN A 88 -11.35 8.19 -4.42
N TYR A 89 -12.39 8.95 -4.03
CA TYR A 89 -13.76 8.80 -4.55
C TYR A 89 -13.79 8.88 -6.08
N PHE A 90 -13.16 9.91 -6.65
CA PHE A 90 -13.13 10.13 -8.09
C PHE A 90 -12.15 9.16 -8.76
N ALA A 91 -11.02 8.87 -8.12
CA ALA A 91 -10.01 7.95 -8.64
C ALA A 91 -10.56 6.53 -8.80
N MET A 92 -11.35 6.04 -7.85
CA MET A 92 -12.04 4.74 -7.95
C MET A 92 -12.97 4.70 -9.16
N ILE A 93 -13.78 5.74 -9.37
CA ILE A 93 -14.69 5.83 -10.51
C ILE A 93 -13.89 5.81 -11.82
N ALA A 94 -12.81 6.60 -11.92
CA ALA A 94 -11.95 6.62 -13.11
C ALA A 94 -11.27 5.27 -13.38
N ALA A 95 -10.84 4.56 -12.33
CA ALA A 95 -10.24 3.24 -12.47
C ALA A 95 -11.28 2.20 -12.96
N LEU A 96 -12.51 2.25 -12.45
CA LEU A 96 -13.60 1.38 -12.92
C LEU A 96 -14.02 1.72 -14.36
N ASP A 97 -14.05 2.98 -14.74
CA ASP A 97 -14.28 3.41 -16.13
C ASP A 97 -13.19 2.87 -17.07
N ASP A 98 -11.91 2.94 -16.68
CA ASP A 98 -10.78 2.36 -17.45
C ASP A 98 -10.90 0.82 -17.57
N VAL A 99 -11.28 0.12 -16.49
CA VAL A 99 -11.56 -1.33 -16.51
C VAL A 99 -12.66 -1.66 -17.51
N VAL A 100 -13.75 -0.89 -17.53
CA VAL A 100 -14.85 -1.05 -18.50
C VAL A 100 -14.38 -0.78 -19.93
N GLU A 101 -13.61 0.29 -20.17
CA GLU A 101 -13.09 0.63 -21.49
C GLU A 101 -12.18 -0.48 -22.05
N ARG A 102 -11.40 -1.13 -21.17
CA ARG A 102 -10.55 -2.29 -21.50
C ARG A 102 -11.35 -3.58 -21.71
N GLY A 103 -12.65 -3.60 -21.41
CA GLY A 103 -13.50 -4.78 -21.54
C GLY A 103 -13.22 -5.85 -20.49
N ILE A 104 -12.65 -5.45 -19.35
CA ILE A 104 -12.36 -6.34 -18.22
C ILE A 104 -13.64 -6.57 -17.42
N LYS A 105 -13.90 -7.83 -17.05
CA LYS A 105 -15.10 -8.23 -16.31
C LYS A 105 -14.88 -8.33 -14.79
N TYR A 106 -13.69 -8.78 -14.38
CA TYR A 106 -13.42 -9.18 -13.00
C TYR A 106 -12.57 -8.14 -12.28
N VAL A 107 -13.04 -7.71 -11.10
CA VAL A 107 -12.35 -6.76 -10.22
C VAL A 107 -12.17 -7.39 -8.85
N ALA A 108 -10.93 -7.55 -8.41
CA ALA A 108 -10.58 -7.99 -7.06
C ALA A 108 -10.22 -6.78 -6.18
N LEU A 109 -10.62 -6.83 -4.91
CA LEU A 109 -10.42 -5.80 -3.90
C LEU A 109 -9.60 -6.42 -2.73
N PRO A 110 -8.26 -6.40 -2.78
CA PRO A 110 -7.38 -6.89 -1.72
C PRO A 110 -7.33 -5.95 -0.51
N GLY A 111 -8.47 -5.79 0.15
CA GLY A 111 -8.63 -5.03 1.38
C GLY A 111 -8.61 -3.52 1.24
N ASP A 112 -9.04 -2.89 2.33
CA ASP A 112 -9.21 -1.45 2.51
C ASP A 112 -9.97 -0.81 1.34
N PHE A 113 -11.06 -1.47 0.92
CA PHE A 113 -11.97 -0.89 -0.08
C PHE A 113 -12.77 0.29 0.52
N SER A 114 -12.80 0.44 1.84
CA SER A 114 -13.38 1.56 2.58
C SER A 114 -12.37 2.16 3.58
N ASP A 115 -12.54 3.44 3.96
CA ASP A 115 -11.60 4.13 4.87
C ASP A 115 -11.72 3.65 6.33
N ASP A 116 -12.93 3.27 6.78
CA ASP A 116 -13.22 2.87 8.18
C ASP A 116 -14.50 1.99 8.29
N GLY A 117 -14.99 1.39 7.19
CA GLY A 117 -16.22 0.59 7.22
C GLY A 117 -17.48 1.35 7.68
N GLN A 118 -17.48 2.68 7.59
CA GLN A 118 -18.55 3.50 8.15
C GLN A 118 -19.86 3.37 7.34
N PRO A 119 -21.03 3.32 8.01
CA PRO A 119 -22.32 3.18 7.34
C PRO A 119 -22.54 4.15 6.18
N VAL A 120 -22.22 5.43 6.39
CA VAL A 120 -22.43 6.48 5.39
C VAL A 120 -21.62 6.25 4.12
N HIS A 121 -20.37 5.84 4.25
CA HIS A 121 -19.47 5.61 3.11
C HIS A 121 -19.73 4.25 2.44
N MET A 122 -20.05 3.21 3.20
CA MET A 122 -20.37 1.89 2.66
C MET A 122 -21.62 1.89 1.79
N ARG A 123 -22.64 2.70 2.13
CA ARG A 123 -23.82 2.89 1.26
C ARG A 123 -23.46 3.52 -0.08
N GLY A 124 -22.56 4.51 -0.07
CA GLY A 124 -22.04 5.15 -1.29
C GLY A 124 -21.26 4.17 -2.16
N LEU A 125 -20.38 3.37 -1.55
CA LEU A 125 -19.55 2.37 -2.22
C LEU A 125 -20.41 1.34 -2.97
N VAL A 126 -21.38 0.74 -2.26
CA VAL A 126 -22.25 -0.29 -2.84
C VAL A 126 -23.11 0.28 -3.96
N LYS A 127 -23.59 1.51 -3.85
CA LYS A 127 -24.31 2.17 -4.94
C LYS A 127 -23.46 2.32 -6.20
N ILE A 128 -22.16 2.58 -6.06
CA ILE A 128 -21.23 2.64 -7.21
C ILE A 128 -21.02 1.24 -7.77
N PHE A 129 -20.75 0.23 -6.93
CA PHE A 129 -20.58 -1.15 -7.39
C PHE A 129 -21.82 -1.71 -8.08
N ASP A 130 -23.02 -1.45 -7.54
CA ASP A 130 -24.31 -1.79 -8.16
C ASP A 130 -24.40 -1.16 -9.55
N HIS A 131 -24.07 0.12 -9.69
CA HIS A 131 -24.09 0.79 -10.99
C HIS A 131 -23.20 0.09 -12.02
N TYR A 132 -21.95 -0.23 -11.66
CA TYR A 132 -21.00 -0.87 -12.57
C TYR A 132 -21.37 -2.32 -12.89
N ARG A 133 -21.86 -3.07 -11.91
CA ARG A 133 -22.37 -4.42 -12.09
C ARG A 133 -23.57 -4.43 -13.03
N GLU A 134 -24.59 -3.62 -12.77
CA GLU A 134 -25.85 -3.61 -13.52
C GLU A 134 -25.68 -3.04 -14.94
N THR A 135 -24.81 -2.05 -15.12
CA THR A 135 -24.64 -1.34 -16.40
C THR A 135 -23.61 -1.99 -17.31
N TYR A 136 -22.51 -2.48 -16.74
CA TYR A 136 -21.35 -2.98 -17.50
C TYR A 136 -21.04 -4.45 -17.26
N GLY A 137 -21.70 -5.09 -16.29
CA GLY A 137 -21.51 -6.51 -15.98
C GLY A 137 -20.22 -6.81 -15.22
N LEU A 138 -19.67 -5.82 -14.49
CA LEU A 138 -18.52 -6.07 -13.62
C LEU A 138 -18.89 -7.02 -12.47
N GLU A 139 -17.96 -7.88 -12.10
CA GLU A 139 -18.05 -8.75 -10.92
C GLU A 139 -16.92 -8.43 -9.95
N PHE A 140 -17.28 -8.23 -8.68
CA PHE A 140 -16.37 -7.82 -7.62
C PHE A 140 -16.06 -8.98 -6.66
N PHE A 141 -14.78 -9.14 -6.31
CA PHE A 141 -14.29 -10.12 -5.35
C PHE A 141 -13.52 -9.42 -4.25
N ALA A 142 -14.03 -9.44 -3.02
CA ALA A 142 -13.41 -8.74 -1.89
C ALA A 142 -12.68 -9.70 -0.94
N ALA A 143 -11.57 -9.25 -0.39
CA ALA A 143 -10.97 -9.70 0.86
C ALA A 143 -10.87 -8.47 1.77
N PRO A 144 -11.17 -8.55 3.08
CA PRO A 144 -11.17 -7.36 3.93
C PRO A 144 -9.74 -6.92 4.27
N GLY A 145 -9.54 -5.62 4.43
CA GLY A 145 -8.36 -5.03 5.04
C GLY A 145 -8.63 -4.55 6.46
N ASN A 146 -7.63 -3.94 7.08
CA ASN A 146 -7.73 -3.52 8.48
C ASN A 146 -8.59 -2.26 8.71
N HIS A 147 -9.10 -1.64 7.64
CA HIS A 147 -10.04 -0.52 7.69
C HIS A 147 -11.47 -0.92 7.32
N ASP A 148 -11.70 -2.09 6.72
CA ASP A 148 -13.03 -2.49 6.25
C ASP A 148 -13.92 -2.96 7.38
N PRO A 149 -13.46 -3.90 8.20
CA PRO A 149 -13.72 -3.81 9.62
C PRO A 149 -12.44 -3.47 10.36
N GLY A 150 -12.42 -2.35 11.08
CA GLY A 150 -11.33 -2.04 12.03
C GLY A 150 -11.23 -3.04 13.19
N LYS A 151 -12.35 -3.73 13.48
CA LYS A 151 -12.56 -4.67 14.59
C LYS A 151 -13.51 -5.79 14.20
N PRO A 152 -13.50 -6.95 14.88
CA PRO A 152 -14.36 -8.07 14.46
C PRO A 152 -15.85 -7.78 14.66
N PHE A 153 -16.20 -6.82 15.52
CA PHE A 153 -17.56 -6.37 15.81
C PHE A 153 -17.61 -4.84 15.82
N THR A 154 -18.79 -4.28 15.53
CA THR A 154 -19.03 -2.83 15.46
C THR A 154 -18.60 -2.10 16.74
N VAL A 155 -17.89 -0.98 16.58
CA VAL A 155 -17.43 -0.12 17.67
C VAL A 155 -17.85 1.34 17.49
N ALA A 156 -17.90 2.08 18.59
CA ALA A 156 -18.10 3.52 18.53
C ALA A 156 -16.86 4.20 17.96
N ALA A 157 -17.05 5.13 17.02
CA ALA A 157 -15.95 5.73 16.25
C ALA A 157 -16.27 7.18 15.83
N GLY A 158 -15.46 7.73 14.95
CA GLY A 158 -15.60 9.09 14.44
C GLY A 158 -14.27 9.80 14.23
N LYS A 159 -14.33 10.99 13.65
CA LYS A 159 -13.14 11.79 13.35
C LYS A 159 -13.35 13.25 13.72
N SER A 160 -12.28 13.91 14.12
CA SER A 160 -12.28 15.31 14.57
C SER A 160 -12.10 16.32 13.45
N ASP A 161 -11.87 15.86 12.24
CA ASP A 161 -11.26 16.59 11.12
C ASP A 161 -12.01 16.33 9.80
N TYR A 162 -13.34 16.19 9.86
CA TYR A 162 -14.15 16.55 8.71
C TYR A 162 -14.01 18.05 8.45
N LEU A 163 -14.14 18.49 7.21
CA LEU A 163 -14.11 19.91 6.88
C LEU A 163 -15.52 20.51 7.05
N GLY A 164 -15.58 21.59 7.80
CA GLY A 164 -16.80 22.32 8.14
C GLY A 164 -16.81 23.73 7.60
N GLU A 165 -17.85 24.47 7.99
CA GLU A 165 -18.05 25.85 7.56
C GLU A 165 -16.85 26.74 7.91
N ASP A 166 -16.61 27.75 7.08
CA ASP A 166 -15.49 28.70 7.21
C ASP A 166 -14.09 28.06 7.21
N GLY A 167 -13.94 26.83 6.69
CA GLY A 167 -12.66 26.14 6.64
C GLY A 167 -12.24 25.54 8.00
N LYS A 168 -13.16 25.47 8.96
CA LYS A 168 -12.92 24.91 10.29
C LYS A 168 -13.07 23.39 10.29
N LYS A 169 -12.50 22.74 11.29
CA LYS A 169 -12.76 21.32 11.56
C LYS A 169 -14.20 21.11 12.08
N GLN A 170 -14.93 20.20 11.44
CA GLN A 170 -16.19 19.65 11.90
C GLN A 170 -15.92 18.31 12.59
N ARG A 171 -16.21 18.24 13.88
CA ARG A 171 -16.08 17.00 14.65
C ARG A 171 -17.33 16.16 14.47
N ILE A 172 -17.19 14.90 14.07
CA ILE A 172 -18.32 13.97 13.90
C ILE A 172 -17.96 12.63 14.53
N PHE A 173 -18.71 12.23 15.56
CA PHE A 173 -18.47 11.01 16.33
C PHE A 173 -19.77 10.25 16.59
N SER A 174 -19.67 8.95 16.88
CA SER A 174 -20.81 8.12 17.27
C SER A 174 -20.99 8.05 18.78
N ARG A 175 -22.15 7.57 19.22
CA ARG A 175 -22.44 7.43 20.65
C ARG A 175 -21.45 6.46 21.29
N GLY A 176 -20.97 6.81 22.48
CA GLY A 176 -20.00 5.99 23.22
C GLY A 176 -18.55 6.48 23.12
N LYS A 177 -18.28 7.43 22.22
CA LYS A 177 -17.06 8.25 22.25
C LYS A 177 -17.16 9.34 23.32
N ASP A 178 -16.01 9.75 23.87
CA ASP A 178 -15.93 10.79 24.91
C ASP A 178 -16.50 12.14 24.42
N GLU A 179 -16.41 12.38 23.12
CA GLU A 179 -16.94 13.55 22.42
C GLU A 179 -18.47 13.57 22.35
N CYS A 180 -19.12 12.42 22.50
CA CYS A 180 -20.54 12.22 22.25
C CYS A 180 -21.26 11.59 23.44
N VAL A 181 -21.25 12.37 24.54
CA VAL A 181 -21.91 12.08 25.80
C VAL A 181 -23.13 12.99 25.99
N ASP A 182 -24.08 12.56 26.82
CA ASP A 182 -25.18 13.41 27.33
C ASP A 182 -26.13 14.06 26.30
N TYR A 183 -26.33 13.44 25.12
CA TYR A 183 -27.38 13.84 24.17
C TYR A 183 -28.54 12.83 24.08
N GLU A 184 -29.77 13.34 23.96
CA GLU A 184 -31.00 12.56 23.77
C GLU A 184 -31.39 12.52 22.28
N GLY A 185 -31.72 11.34 21.75
CA GLY A 185 -32.13 11.16 20.35
C GLY A 185 -31.28 10.15 19.57
N GLU A 186 -31.61 9.94 18.30
CA GLU A 186 -30.82 9.10 17.38
C GLU A 186 -29.49 9.78 17.02
N TRP A 187 -29.48 11.11 16.95
CA TRP A 187 -28.30 11.97 16.83
C TRP A 187 -28.48 13.26 17.64
N GLY A 188 -27.41 14.04 17.83
CA GLY A 188 -27.45 15.35 18.50
C GLY A 188 -26.17 16.16 18.28
N THR A 189 -26.10 17.35 18.89
CA THR A 189 -24.87 18.17 18.87
C THR A 189 -24.40 18.50 20.29
N ILE A 190 -23.07 18.58 20.46
CA ILE A 190 -22.42 19.02 21.69
C ILE A 190 -21.71 20.35 21.40
N PRO A 191 -21.97 21.42 22.17
CA PRO A 191 -21.40 22.74 21.91
C PRO A 191 -19.88 22.72 21.79
N GLY A 192 -19.36 23.37 20.74
CA GLY A 192 -17.92 23.57 20.56
C GLY A 192 -17.35 24.57 21.56
N GLU A 193 -16.10 24.37 21.99
CA GLU A 193 -15.36 25.33 22.83
C GLU A 193 -14.46 26.24 21.96
N ASP A 194 -14.12 27.42 22.47
CA ASP A 194 -13.15 28.35 21.86
C ASP A 194 -13.41 28.72 20.38
N GLY A 195 -14.68 28.80 19.98
CA GLY A 195 -15.07 29.19 18.62
C GLY A 195 -14.98 28.05 17.58
N ASN A 196 -14.73 26.82 18.02
CA ASN A 196 -14.90 25.62 17.22
C ASN A 196 -16.38 25.36 16.90
N LEU A 197 -16.63 24.61 15.83
CA LEU A 197 -17.97 24.14 15.49
C LEU A 197 -18.47 23.15 16.54
N ASP A 198 -19.79 23.04 16.67
CA ASP A 198 -20.41 22.03 17.52
C ASP A 198 -20.04 20.63 17.04
N THR A 199 -19.72 19.72 17.96
CA THR A 199 -19.52 18.31 17.63
C THR A 199 -20.85 17.70 17.24
N ILE A 200 -20.89 17.00 16.11
CA ILE A 200 -22.05 16.23 15.66
C ILE A 200 -21.91 14.81 16.21
N CYS A 201 -22.96 14.32 16.85
CA CYS A 201 -23.03 12.99 17.42
C CYS A 201 -24.06 12.14 16.67
N THR A 202 -23.60 11.15 15.89
CA THR A 202 -24.43 10.32 15.01
C THR A 202 -23.87 8.91 14.86
N GLU A 203 -24.76 7.92 14.74
CA GLU A 203 -24.40 6.53 14.48
C GLU A 203 -23.92 6.27 13.04
N GLU A 204 -23.99 7.27 12.15
CA GLU A 204 -23.58 7.17 10.75
C GLU A 204 -22.06 6.98 10.54
N VAL A 205 -21.26 7.32 11.56
CA VAL A 205 -19.78 7.27 11.53
C VAL A 205 -19.18 6.23 12.48
N LYS A 206 -19.99 5.29 12.99
CA LYS A 206 -19.45 4.12 13.71
C LYS A 206 -18.65 3.23 12.76
N GLU A 207 -17.68 2.51 13.28
CA GLU A 207 -16.92 1.53 12.50
C GLU A 207 -17.66 0.19 12.58
N TRP A 208 -18.13 -0.30 11.42
CA TRP A 208 -18.84 -1.58 11.37
C TRP A 208 -17.90 -2.77 11.55
N GLY A 209 -18.42 -3.82 12.18
CA GLY A 209 -17.79 -5.12 12.20
C GLY A 209 -18.12 -5.94 10.95
N TYR A 210 -17.60 -7.17 10.92
CA TYR A 210 -17.78 -8.07 9.78
C TYR A 210 -19.23 -8.31 9.38
N LYS A 211 -20.14 -8.40 10.34
CA LYS A 211 -21.53 -8.75 10.04
C LYS A 211 -22.14 -7.72 9.10
N GLU A 212 -22.05 -6.45 9.47
CA GLU A 212 -22.61 -5.36 8.70
C GLU A 212 -21.87 -5.14 7.38
N ILE A 213 -20.54 -5.33 7.35
CA ILE A 213 -19.73 -5.26 6.12
C ILE A 213 -20.09 -6.37 5.12
N MET A 214 -20.23 -7.60 5.60
CA MET A 214 -20.68 -8.72 4.76
C MET A 214 -22.10 -8.48 4.24
N ASP A 215 -23.02 -8.09 5.13
CA ASP A 215 -24.42 -7.85 4.78
C ASP A 215 -24.57 -6.75 3.72
N ILE A 216 -23.84 -5.63 3.83
CA ILE A 216 -23.99 -4.50 2.89
C ILE A 216 -23.33 -4.77 1.53
N LEU A 217 -22.16 -5.43 1.50
CA LEU A 217 -21.50 -5.74 0.23
C LEU A 217 -22.26 -6.77 -0.60
N GLY A 218 -23.05 -7.65 0.04
CA GLY A 218 -23.97 -8.56 -0.64
C GLY A 218 -23.32 -9.31 -1.80
N THR A 219 -23.73 -9.03 -3.03
CA THR A 219 -23.23 -9.69 -4.25
C THR A 219 -21.85 -9.19 -4.72
N HIS A 220 -21.21 -8.26 -4.03
CA HIS A 220 -19.92 -7.68 -4.42
C HIS A 220 -18.73 -8.28 -3.66
N GLY A 221 -18.82 -9.56 -3.28
CA GLY A 221 -17.71 -10.25 -2.63
C GLY A 221 -18.08 -11.58 -1.97
N PHE A 222 -18.29 -11.55 -0.66
CA PHE A 222 -18.14 -12.70 0.26
C PHE A 222 -19.08 -13.90 0.05
N TYR A 223 -20.06 -13.82 -0.82
CA TYR A 223 -21.10 -14.83 -1.00
C TYR A 223 -21.06 -15.46 -2.41
N PRO A 224 -21.47 -16.74 -2.55
CA PRO A 224 -21.60 -17.37 -3.86
C PRO A 224 -22.68 -16.66 -4.69
N GLN A 225 -22.51 -16.73 -6.01
CA GLN A 225 -23.50 -16.27 -7.01
C GLN A 225 -23.92 -17.44 -7.91
N GLU A 226 -25.10 -17.34 -8.51
CA GLU A 226 -25.66 -18.42 -9.36
C GLU A 226 -24.79 -18.71 -10.58
N GLU A 227 -24.06 -17.71 -11.06
CA GLU A 227 -23.19 -17.79 -12.23
C GLU A 227 -21.83 -18.46 -11.95
N TYR A 228 -21.44 -18.59 -10.68
CA TYR A 228 -20.17 -19.20 -10.31
C TYR A 228 -20.20 -20.71 -10.56
N LEU A 229 -19.09 -21.23 -11.07
CA LEU A 229 -18.95 -22.67 -11.33
C LEU A 229 -18.59 -23.45 -10.06
N TYR A 230 -18.00 -22.75 -9.09
CA TYR A 230 -17.60 -23.30 -7.81
C TYR A 230 -17.46 -22.18 -6.77
N PHE A 231 -17.76 -22.51 -5.53
CA PHE A 231 -17.51 -21.65 -4.38
C PHE A 231 -17.37 -22.51 -3.13
N GLU A 232 -16.36 -22.22 -2.31
CA GLU A 232 -16.21 -22.80 -0.98
C GLU A 232 -15.57 -21.83 0.01
N THR A 233 -15.68 -22.16 1.30
CA THR A 233 -14.99 -21.50 2.41
C THR A 233 -14.19 -22.54 3.19
N PRO A 234 -13.32 -22.13 4.14
CA PRO A 234 -12.71 -23.06 5.09
C PRO A 234 -13.74 -23.94 5.85
N TYR A 235 -14.98 -23.47 5.93
CA TYR A 235 -16.08 -24.07 6.70
C TYR A 235 -17.06 -24.90 5.86
N SER A 236 -16.86 -24.95 4.53
CA SER A 236 -17.70 -25.74 3.63
C SER A 236 -17.55 -27.24 3.90
N SER A 237 -18.66 -27.95 3.83
CA SER A 237 -18.70 -29.40 4.04
C SER A 237 -18.08 -30.16 2.87
N ASP A 238 -17.64 -31.41 3.13
CA ASP A 238 -17.19 -32.30 2.05
C ASP A 238 -18.25 -32.50 0.96
N GLU A 239 -19.55 -32.41 1.30
CA GLU A 239 -20.63 -32.50 0.31
C GLU A 239 -20.62 -31.30 -0.63
N ALA A 240 -20.50 -30.07 -0.10
CA ALA A 240 -20.42 -28.86 -0.91
C ALA A 240 -19.16 -28.87 -1.81
N ARG A 241 -18.04 -29.40 -1.31
CA ARG A 241 -16.78 -29.49 -2.08
C ARG A 241 -16.82 -30.52 -3.19
N ASN A 242 -17.41 -31.69 -2.94
CA ASN A 242 -17.44 -32.79 -3.91
C ASN A 242 -18.61 -32.70 -4.89
N ASN A 243 -19.74 -32.14 -4.47
CA ASN A 243 -20.99 -32.04 -5.22
C ASN A 243 -21.53 -30.61 -5.16
N TYR A 244 -20.76 -29.67 -5.71
CA TYR A 244 -21.13 -28.26 -5.70
C TYR A 244 -22.54 -28.01 -6.25
N SER A 245 -23.31 -27.23 -5.51
CA SER A 245 -24.53 -26.56 -5.96
C SER A 245 -24.57 -25.18 -5.34
N TYR A 246 -25.11 -24.22 -6.09
CA TYR A 246 -25.28 -22.86 -5.61
C TYR A 246 -26.08 -22.83 -4.30
N GLU A 247 -27.18 -23.58 -4.22
CA GLU A 247 -28.06 -23.57 -3.06
C GLU A 247 -27.35 -24.04 -1.78
N LEU A 248 -26.57 -25.13 -1.86
CA LEU A 248 -25.82 -25.64 -0.71
C LEU A 248 -24.68 -24.68 -0.33
N ALA A 249 -23.94 -24.16 -1.31
CA ALA A 249 -22.88 -23.19 -1.05
C ALA A 249 -23.42 -21.91 -0.40
N SER A 250 -24.59 -21.42 -0.84
CA SER A 250 -25.25 -20.25 -0.25
C SER A 250 -25.69 -20.52 1.19
N GLU A 251 -26.20 -21.70 1.50
CA GLU A 251 -26.56 -22.08 2.88
C GLU A 251 -25.34 -22.11 3.80
N GLU A 252 -24.23 -22.69 3.31
CA GLU A 252 -23.00 -22.86 4.09
C GLU A 252 -22.12 -21.60 4.16
N ALA A 253 -22.29 -20.64 3.24
CA ALA A 253 -21.52 -19.40 3.22
C ALA A 253 -22.09 -18.28 4.11
N THR A 254 -23.21 -18.53 4.82
CA THR A 254 -23.84 -17.54 5.71
C THR A 254 -22.91 -17.11 6.85
N TYR A 255 -23.10 -15.88 7.35
CA TYR A 255 -22.27 -15.29 8.43
C TYR A 255 -22.11 -16.24 9.62
N ASP A 256 -23.20 -16.80 10.14
CA ASP A 256 -23.20 -17.68 11.32
C ASP A 256 -22.47 -19.02 11.10
N LYS A 257 -22.14 -19.37 9.86
CA LYS A 257 -21.39 -20.59 9.50
C LYS A 257 -19.90 -20.36 9.35
N ARG A 258 -19.47 -19.10 9.26
CA ARG A 258 -18.09 -18.70 8.99
C ARG A 258 -17.44 -18.12 10.23
N MET A 259 -17.51 -18.90 11.31
CA MET A 259 -17.08 -18.51 12.64
C MET A 259 -16.01 -19.48 13.14
N PHE A 260 -15.00 -18.98 13.84
CA PHE A 260 -14.01 -19.82 14.52
C PHE A 260 -13.71 -19.31 15.92
N GLU A 261 -13.22 -20.19 16.80
CA GLU A 261 -12.74 -19.77 18.12
C GLU A 261 -11.29 -19.27 17.99
N ILE A 262 -11.03 -18.06 18.49
CA ILE A 262 -9.71 -17.47 18.66
C ILE A 262 -9.45 -17.24 20.14
N CYS A 263 -8.25 -17.52 20.62
CA CYS A 263 -7.81 -17.28 21.99
C CYS A 263 -6.69 -16.23 22.02
N HIS A 264 -6.40 -15.68 23.20
CA HIS A 264 -5.31 -14.70 23.34
C HIS A 264 -3.95 -15.24 22.89
N GLN A 265 -3.71 -16.56 23.02
CA GLN A 265 -2.44 -17.19 22.71
C GLN A 265 -2.37 -17.81 21.30
N GLY A 266 -3.50 -17.98 20.61
CA GLY A 266 -3.54 -18.68 19.32
C GLY A 266 -4.92 -19.16 18.90
N THR A 267 -4.94 -20.01 17.87
CA THR A 267 -6.17 -20.60 17.31
C THR A 267 -6.87 -21.47 18.35
N GLY A 268 -8.18 -21.26 18.54
CA GLY A 268 -9.01 -22.05 19.44
C GLY A 268 -9.54 -23.33 18.77
N GLY A 269 -10.66 -23.84 19.29
CA GLY A 269 -11.35 -25.00 18.71
C GLY A 269 -10.48 -26.25 18.74
N GLU A 270 -10.30 -26.90 17.58
CA GLU A 270 -9.50 -28.12 17.45
C GLU A 270 -7.98 -27.87 17.61
N TYR A 271 -7.53 -26.63 17.43
CA TYR A 271 -6.12 -26.21 17.58
C TYR A 271 -5.78 -25.76 19.00
N LYS A 272 -6.79 -25.64 19.87
CA LYS A 272 -6.65 -25.09 21.21
C LYS A 272 -5.70 -25.92 22.06
N GLN A 273 -4.68 -25.28 22.62
CA GLN A 273 -3.71 -25.93 23.51
C GLN A 273 -4.04 -25.71 24.99
N ASP A 274 -3.48 -26.57 25.85
CA ASP A 274 -3.58 -26.42 27.30
C ASP A 274 -3.03 -25.06 27.75
N GLY A 275 -3.82 -24.33 28.55
CA GLY A 275 -3.44 -23.02 29.06
C GLY A 275 -3.88 -21.83 28.19
N TYR A 276 -4.54 -22.07 27.05
CA TYR A 276 -5.17 -20.98 26.29
C TYR A 276 -6.34 -20.38 27.07
N THR A 277 -6.42 -19.05 27.09
CA THR A 277 -7.40 -18.26 27.84
C THR A 277 -8.06 -17.21 26.96
N ASN A 278 -9.09 -16.54 27.49
CA ASN A 278 -9.69 -15.37 26.86
C ASN A 278 -10.14 -15.64 25.42
N CYS A 279 -10.81 -16.77 25.21
CA CYS A 279 -11.25 -17.18 23.89
C CYS A 279 -12.60 -16.56 23.53
N ALA A 280 -12.73 -16.17 22.27
CA ALA A 280 -13.95 -15.64 21.67
C ALA A 280 -14.22 -16.34 20.34
N VAL A 281 -15.46 -16.25 19.87
CA VAL A 281 -15.83 -16.72 18.53
C VAL A 281 -15.93 -15.50 17.63
N VAL A 282 -15.14 -15.47 16.57
CA VAL A 282 -15.07 -14.35 15.60
C VAL A 282 -15.29 -14.87 14.18
N PRO A 283 -15.79 -14.02 13.27
CA PRO A 283 -16.00 -14.40 11.87
C PRO A 283 -14.68 -14.47 11.08
N ASP A 284 -14.71 -15.20 9.97
CA ASP A 284 -13.67 -15.24 8.94
C ASP A 284 -14.30 -15.18 7.55
N THR A 285 -13.77 -14.30 6.70
CA THR A 285 -14.33 -14.05 5.37
C THR A 285 -13.53 -14.64 4.21
N SER A 286 -12.65 -15.61 4.47
CA SER A 286 -11.91 -16.30 3.41
C SER A 286 -12.81 -17.18 2.54
N TYR A 287 -12.58 -17.22 1.23
CA TYR A 287 -13.31 -18.07 0.28
C TYR A 287 -12.51 -18.33 -1.00
N LEU A 288 -12.91 -19.38 -1.71
CA LEU A 288 -12.42 -19.76 -3.03
C LEU A 288 -13.59 -19.67 -4.01
N VAL A 289 -13.36 -19.15 -5.21
CA VAL A 289 -14.38 -19.02 -6.25
C VAL A 289 -13.83 -19.38 -7.63
N GLU A 290 -14.67 -20.04 -8.44
CA GLU A 290 -14.43 -20.25 -9.87
C GLU A 290 -15.43 -19.42 -10.71
N PRO A 291 -15.12 -18.15 -11.02
CA PRO A 291 -16.03 -17.29 -11.77
C PRO A 291 -16.06 -17.63 -13.27
N VAL A 292 -14.99 -18.26 -13.76
CA VAL A 292 -14.88 -18.78 -15.13
C VAL A 292 -14.09 -20.07 -15.11
N LYS A 293 -14.44 -20.96 -16.03
CA LYS A 293 -13.87 -22.30 -16.13
C LYS A 293 -12.33 -22.24 -16.13
N GLY A 294 -11.73 -22.90 -15.15
CA GLY A 294 -10.28 -23.08 -15.03
C GLY A 294 -9.56 -21.99 -14.24
N LEU A 295 -10.21 -20.88 -13.87
CA LEU A 295 -9.63 -19.85 -13.01
C LEU A 295 -10.21 -19.94 -11.60
N TRP A 296 -9.35 -20.17 -10.62
CA TRP A 296 -9.67 -20.07 -9.20
C TRP A 296 -9.08 -18.79 -8.61
N LEU A 297 -9.95 -18.01 -7.96
CA LEU A 297 -9.56 -16.87 -7.15
C LEU A 297 -9.71 -17.23 -5.67
N LEU A 298 -8.62 -17.13 -4.93
CA LEU A 298 -8.56 -17.41 -3.49
C LEU A 298 -8.47 -16.10 -2.70
N ALA A 299 -9.58 -15.68 -2.13
CA ALA A 299 -9.66 -14.50 -1.26
C ALA A 299 -9.35 -14.93 0.18
N ILE A 300 -8.32 -14.34 0.79
CA ILE A 300 -7.86 -14.70 2.14
C ILE A 300 -8.13 -13.54 3.09
N ASP A 301 -8.87 -13.81 4.16
CA ASP A 301 -9.05 -12.87 5.26
C ASP A 301 -7.86 -12.96 6.22
N ALA A 302 -6.84 -12.15 5.94
CA ALA A 302 -5.62 -12.07 6.74
C ALA A 302 -5.73 -11.10 7.93
N ASN A 303 -6.92 -10.54 8.21
CA ASN A 303 -7.13 -9.81 9.47
C ASN A 303 -7.11 -10.77 10.65
N VAL A 304 -6.35 -10.43 11.69
CA VAL A 304 -6.33 -11.16 12.95
C VAL A 304 -6.57 -10.20 14.10
N TYR A 305 -7.72 -10.34 14.76
CA TYR A 305 -8.09 -9.56 15.94
C TYR A 305 -7.83 -10.39 17.19
N LYS A 306 -6.62 -10.27 17.73
CA LYS A 306 -6.24 -10.98 18.94
C LYS A 306 -7.14 -10.54 20.11
N PRO A 307 -7.80 -11.46 20.83
CA PRO A 307 -8.55 -11.10 22.03
C PRO A 307 -7.62 -10.51 23.08
N LYS A 308 -8.06 -9.45 23.77
CA LYS A 308 -7.29 -8.90 24.90
C LYS A 308 -7.22 -9.90 26.04
N ASP A 309 -6.15 -9.84 26.83
CA ASP A 309 -5.96 -10.68 28.03
C ASP A 309 -7.04 -10.44 29.11
N THR A 310 -7.80 -9.36 28.96
CA THR A 310 -8.93 -8.94 29.80
C THR A 310 -10.30 -9.27 29.20
N LEU A 311 -10.36 -9.98 28.06
CA LEU A 311 -11.62 -10.31 27.37
C LEU A 311 -12.68 -10.88 28.33
N PRO A 312 -13.86 -10.24 28.42
CA PRO A 312 -15.02 -10.81 29.11
C PRO A 312 -15.54 -12.07 28.41
N VAL A 313 -15.99 -13.05 29.18
CA VAL A 313 -16.54 -14.31 28.63
C VAL A 313 -17.74 -13.99 27.72
N GLY A 314 -17.64 -14.42 26.46
CA GLY A 314 -18.71 -14.25 25.47
C GLY A 314 -18.87 -12.82 24.95
N SER A 315 -17.83 -11.97 25.07
CA SER A 315 -17.89 -10.61 24.54
C SER A 315 -18.06 -10.60 23.02
N VAL A 316 -18.90 -9.67 22.58
CA VAL A 316 -19.10 -9.28 21.16
C VAL A 316 -18.82 -7.79 20.98
N ASN A 317 -18.08 -7.19 21.92
CA ASN A 317 -17.63 -5.81 21.82
C ASN A 317 -16.29 -5.77 21.08
N GLY A 318 -16.22 -5.06 19.95
CA GLY A 318 -14.99 -4.96 19.16
C GLY A 318 -13.82 -4.35 19.94
N GLU A 319 -14.09 -3.52 20.95
CA GLU A 319 -13.07 -2.92 21.83
C GLU A 319 -12.34 -3.94 22.70
N ASP A 320 -12.86 -5.16 22.86
CA ASP A 320 -12.17 -6.21 23.62
C ASP A 320 -11.12 -6.98 22.79
N PHE A 321 -10.85 -6.52 21.57
CA PHE A 321 -9.88 -7.10 20.64
C PHE A 321 -8.84 -6.07 20.19
N ASP A 322 -7.63 -6.53 19.88
CA ASP A 322 -6.57 -5.71 19.29
C ASP A 322 -6.91 -5.32 17.84
N GLY A 323 -6.24 -4.32 17.28
CA GLY A 323 -6.36 -3.98 15.86
C GLY A 323 -5.57 -4.96 14.98
N SER A 324 -5.92 -5.07 13.70
CA SER A 324 -5.25 -6.00 12.77
C SER A 324 -4.10 -5.37 11.98
N SER A 325 -3.87 -4.06 12.07
CA SER A 325 -2.95 -3.33 11.17
C SER A 325 -1.49 -3.77 11.16
N SER A 326 -0.99 -4.49 12.18
CA SER A 326 0.37 -5.08 12.18
C SER A 326 0.33 -6.59 12.40
N ALA A 327 -0.85 -7.21 12.22
CA ALA A 327 -1.06 -8.62 12.49
C ALA A 327 -0.62 -9.48 11.30
N GLY A 328 -1.31 -9.27 10.17
CA GLY A 328 -1.15 -9.97 8.90
C GLY A 328 -0.86 -11.47 9.02
N TYR A 329 -0.02 -11.94 8.10
CA TYR A 329 0.34 -13.35 8.04
C TYR A 329 1.19 -13.83 9.22
N ASN A 330 1.98 -12.94 9.83
CA ASN A 330 2.78 -13.27 11.02
C ASN A 330 1.88 -13.81 12.15
N MET A 331 0.74 -13.16 12.42
CA MET A 331 -0.22 -13.67 13.41
C MET A 331 -1.14 -14.76 12.85
N MET A 332 -1.44 -14.73 11.55
CA MET A 332 -2.32 -15.73 10.94
C MET A 332 -1.80 -17.16 11.13
N LEU A 333 -0.49 -17.38 11.05
CA LEU A 333 0.14 -18.69 11.28
C LEU A 333 -0.12 -19.27 12.68
N THR A 334 -0.42 -18.43 13.67
CA THR A 334 -0.68 -18.86 15.05
C THR A 334 -2.16 -18.76 15.43
N HIS A 335 -2.92 -17.85 14.82
CA HIS A 335 -4.31 -17.52 15.22
C HIS A 335 -5.38 -17.89 14.19
N LYS A 336 -5.00 -18.34 12.99
CA LYS A 336 -5.92 -18.87 11.96
C LYS A 336 -5.35 -20.12 11.28
N GLN A 337 -4.86 -21.07 12.09
CA GLN A 337 -4.21 -22.30 11.58
C GLN A 337 -5.11 -23.10 10.62
N HIS A 338 -6.42 -23.13 10.86
CA HIS A 338 -7.39 -23.78 9.99
C HIS A 338 -7.43 -23.20 8.57
N VAL A 339 -7.22 -21.88 8.43
CA VAL A 339 -7.18 -21.25 7.10
C VAL A 339 -5.87 -21.60 6.39
N ILE A 340 -4.74 -21.66 7.10
CA ILE A 340 -3.44 -22.06 6.52
C ILE A 340 -3.48 -23.52 6.01
N GLU A 341 -4.09 -24.42 6.79
CA GLU A 341 -4.33 -25.80 6.36
C GLU A 341 -5.26 -25.86 5.14
N TRP A 342 -6.36 -25.11 5.16
CA TRP A 342 -7.29 -25.02 4.03
C TRP A 342 -6.64 -24.47 2.75
N ILE A 343 -5.75 -23.47 2.84
CA ILE A 343 -4.98 -22.99 1.68
C ILE A 343 -4.18 -24.14 1.04
N SER A 344 -3.58 -25.00 1.86
CA SER A 344 -2.82 -26.16 1.36
C SER A 344 -3.73 -27.16 0.63
N ASP A 345 -4.94 -27.38 1.14
CA ASP A 345 -5.95 -28.22 0.49
C ASP A 345 -6.43 -27.62 -0.83
N VAL A 346 -6.67 -26.31 -0.87
CA VAL A 346 -7.04 -25.57 -2.10
C VAL A 346 -5.94 -25.67 -3.15
N VAL A 347 -4.69 -25.44 -2.79
CA VAL A 347 -3.54 -25.55 -3.71
C VAL A 347 -3.44 -26.97 -4.27
N LYS A 348 -3.61 -27.99 -3.42
CA LYS A 348 -3.60 -29.38 -3.85
C LYS A 348 -4.76 -29.67 -4.81
N ALA A 349 -5.97 -29.25 -4.47
CA ALA A 349 -7.15 -29.44 -5.31
C ALA A 349 -7.02 -28.72 -6.66
N ALA A 350 -6.46 -27.51 -6.68
CA ALA A 350 -6.20 -26.76 -7.91
C ALA A 350 -5.28 -27.55 -8.85
N LYS A 351 -4.20 -28.13 -8.32
CA LYS A 351 -3.28 -28.98 -9.11
C LYS A 351 -3.95 -30.26 -9.62
N GLU A 352 -4.72 -30.94 -8.77
CA GLU A 352 -5.45 -32.16 -9.15
C GLU A 352 -6.52 -31.91 -10.23
N GLN A 353 -7.10 -30.71 -10.23
CA GLN A 353 -8.15 -30.29 -11.16
C GLN A 353 -7.64 -29.38 -12.29
N ASN A 354 -6.32 -29.24 -12.45
CA ASN A 354 -5.69 -28.38 -13.45
C ASN A 354 -6.26 -26.94 -13.52
N LYS A 355 -6.46 -26.33 -12.34
CA LYS A 355 -6.95 -24.97 -12.17
C LYS A 355 -5.78 -24.01 -12.06
N THR A 356 -5.89 -22.86 -12.70
CA THR A 356 -5.00 -21.72 -12.44
C THR A 356 -5.48 -21.02 -11.18
N LEU A 357 -4.65 -20.98 -10.15
CA LEU A 357 -4.96 -20.39 -8.85
C LEU A 357 -4.25 -19.04 -8.70
N VAL A 358 -5.00 -17.98 -8.44
CA VAL A 358 -4.46 -16.67 -8.03
C VAL A 358 -5.06 -16.32 -6.68
N SER A 359 -4.20 -16.06 -5.69
CA SER A 359 -4.65 -15.61 -4.37
C SER A 359 -4.53 -14.10 -4.21
N PHE A 360 -5.36 -13.54 -3.35
CA PHE A 360 -5.27 -12.15 -2.96
C PHE A 360 -5.76 -11.94 -1.53
N SER A 361 -5.16 -10.97 -0.86
CA SER A 361 -5.51 -10.54 0.49
C SER A 361 -4.97 -9.15 0.75
N HIS A 362 -5.28 -8.59 1.90
CA HIS A 362 -4.81 -7.26 2.24
C HIS A 362 -3.31 -7.19 2.54
N PHE A 363 -2.79 -8.09 3.37
CA PHE A 363 -1.42 -7.99 3.87
C PHE A 363 -0.40 -8.60 2.90
N PRO A 364 0.84 -8.08 2.82
CA PRO A 364 1.89 -8.70 2.03
C PRO A 364 2.26 -10.07 2.59
N MET A 365 2.63 -11.01 1.72
CA MET A 365 3.14 -12.33 2.12
C MET A 365 4.67 -12.42 2.16
N THR A 366 5.38 -11.44 1.60
CA THR A 366 6.85 -11.36 1.61
C THR A 366 7.30 -9.96 2.00
N ASP A 367 8.60 -9.82 2.24
CA ASP A 367 9.30 -8.53 2.24
C ASP A 367 8.86 -7.65 1.04
N PHE A 368 8.72 -6.35 1.32
CA PHE A 368 8.31 -5.29 0.40
C PHE A 368 9.29 -4.10 0.41
N TYR A 369 10.48 -4.29 1.02
CA TYR A 369 11.58 -3.32 1.04
C TYR A 369 12.78 -3.74 0.19
N ASN A 370 12.63 -4.75 -0.67
CA ASN A 370 13.70 -5.23 -1.53
C ASN A 370 14.97 -5.63 -0.74
N GLY A 371 14.79 -6.17 0.46
CA GLY A 371 15.85 -6.58 1.38
C GLY A 371 16.54 -5.42 2.11
N ALA A 372 15.94 -4.23 2.17
CA ALA A 372 16.47 -3.07 2.88
C ALA A 372 16.04 -2.99 4.36
N SER A 373 15.26 -3.95 4.86
CA SER A 373 14.65 -3.88 6.20
C SER A 373 15.66 -3.73 7.32
N GLU A 374 16.76 -4.49 7.30
CA GLU A 374 17.86 -4.38 8.28
C GLU A 374 18.53 -2.99 8.21
N ASP A 375 18.81 -2.47 7.01
CA ASP A 375 19.44 -1.15 6.86
C ASP A 375 18.51 -0.01 7.31
N ILE A 376 17.20 -0.15 7.07
CA ILE A 376 16.19 0.80 7.53
C ILE A 376 16.15 0.80 9.07
N GLU A 377 16.13 -0.38 9.69
CA GLU A 377 16.15 -0.50 11.14
C GLU A 377 17.43 0.10 11.75
N ASP A 378 18.58 -0.19 11.15
CA ASP A 378 19.88 0.33 11.60
C ASP A 378 20.01 1.87 11.46
N LEU A 379 19.38 2.45 10.43
CA LEU A 379 19.46 3.88 10.13
C LEU A 379 18.39 4.71 10.85
N PHE A 380 17.14 4.24 10.84
CA PHE A 380 15.97 4.97 11.31
C PHE A 380 15.41 4.45 12.64
N GLY A 381 15.90 3.31 13.13
CA GLY A 381 15.56 2.72 14.42
C GLY A 381 14.54 1.58 14.37
N GLU A 382 14.42 0.84 15.49
CA GLU A 382 13.52 -0.30 15.66
C GLU A 382 12.05 0.07 15.38
N GLY A 383 11.40 -0.70 14.51
CA GLY A 383 9.98 -0.51 14.15
C GLY A 383 9.66 0.74 13.33
N SER A 384 10.69 1.50 12.90
CA SER A 384 10.56 2.64 11.98
C SER A 384 10.02 2.21 10.62
N HIS A 385 9.59 3.17 9.79
CA HIS A 385 9.12 2.93 8.42
C HIS A 385 8.20 1.70 8.29
N GLN A 386 7.23 1.54 9.20
CA GLN A 386 6.27 0.44 9.13
C GLN A 386 6.85 -1.00 9.22
N LEU A 387 8.10 -1.18 9.66
CA LEU A 387 8.74 -2.51 9.78
C LEU A 387 7.94 -3.52 10.62
N SER A 388 7.14 -3.06 11.58
CA SER A 388 6.22 -3.93 12.35
C SER A 388 5.20 -4.70 11.48
N ARG A 389 4.98 -4.29 10.23
CA ARG A 389 4.05 -4.89 9.27
C ARG A 389 4.75 -5.90 8.34
N GLU A 390 6.07 -5.99 8.39
CA GLU A 390 6.85 -6.86 7.51
C GLU A 390 6.64 -8.34 7.84
N PRO A 391 6.34 -9.20 6.84
CA PRO A 391 6.32 -10.63 7.03
C PRO A 391 7.72 -11.16 7.36
N ASN A 392 7.84 -11.92 8.46
CA ASN A 392 9.10 -12.61 8.77
C ASN A 392 9.47 -13.59 7.64
N ASP A 393 10.76 -13.89 7.47
CA ASP A 393 11.20 -14.90 6.48
C ASP A 393 10.58 -16.28 6.75
N ASP A 394 10.47 -16.68 8.02
CA ASP A 394 9.79 -17.92 8.42
C ASP A 394 8.29 -17.90 8.08
N THR A 395 7.65 -16.72 8.09
CA THR A 395 6.26 -16.55 7.67
C THR A 395 6.12 -16.77 6.16
N SER A 396 6.97 -16.09 5.37
CA SER A 396 7.04 -16.24 3.92
C SER A 396 7.30 -17.70 3.52
N LYS A 397 8.21 -18.37 4.24
CA LYS A 397 8.53 -19.79 4.05
C LYS A 397 7.36 -20.71 4.38
N ALA A 398 6.64 -20.47 5.47
CA ALA A 398 5.46 -21.24 5.83
C ALA A 398 4.34 -21.11 4.80
N LEU A 399 4.14 -19.91 4.24
CA LEU A 399 3.18 -19.67 3.17
C LEU A 399 3.61 -20.37 1.87
N ALA A 400 4.87 -20.27 1.48
CA ALA A 400 5.41 -21.01 0.33
C ALA A 400 5.27 -22.54 0.50
N ALA A 401 5.34 -23.05 1.74
CA ALA A 401 5.17 -24.47 2.06
C ALA A 401 3.76 -25.00 1.75
N THR A 402 2.73 -24.14 1.77
CA THR A 402 1.38 -24.50 1.31
C THR A 402 1.35 -24.86 -0.18
N GLY A 403 2.38 -24.45 -0.92
CA GLY A 403 2.50 -24.60 -2.37
C GLY A 403 1.84 -23.46 -3.16
N LEU A 404 1.34 -22.44 -2.47
CA LEU A 404 0.84 -21.20 -3.08
C LEU A 404 1.99 -20.46 -3.79
N SER A 405 1.72 -19.96 -5.00
CA SER A 405 2.73 -19.33 -5.85
C SER A 405 2.49 -17.85 -6.12
N ILE A 406 1.25 -17.43 -6.38
CA ILE A 406 0.91 -16.03 -6.69
C ILE A 406 -0.01 -15.48 -5.60
N HIS A 407 0.38 -14.34 -5.06
CA HIS A 407 -0.40 -13.52 -4.16
C HIS A 407 -0.42 -12.06 -4.64
N VAL A 408 -1.59 -11.41 -4.62
CA VAL A 408 -1.72 -9.96 -4.81
C VAL A 408 -2.12 -9.32 -3.47
N GLY A 409 -1.26 -8.44 -2.96
CA GLY A 409 -1.40 -7.74 -1.68
C GLY A 409 -1.67 -6.24 -1.81
N GLY A 410 -2.10 -5.61 -0.71
CA GLY A 410 -2.30 -4.16 -0.52
C GLY A 410 -1.63 -3.69 0.78
N HIS A 411 -2.32 -2.91 1.60
CA HIS A 411 -1.94 -2.47 2.95
C HIS A 411 -0.82 -1.44 3.04
N MET A 412 0.27 -1.64 2.29
CA MET A 412 1.45 -0.76 2.33
C MET A 412 1.28 0.49 1.47
N HIS A 413 0.31 0.48 0.54
CA HIS A 413 0.14 1.49 -0.51
C HIS A 413 1.34 1.59 -1.46
N PHE A 414 2.21 0.57 -1.49
CA PHE A 414 3.40 0.54 -2.34
C PHE A 414 3.10 -0.20 -3.65
N ASN A 415 3.78 0.20 -4.71
CA ASN A 415 3.98 -0.61 -5.91
C ASN A 415 5.29 -1.37 -5.73
N ASP A 416 5.24 -2.70 -5.65
CA ASP A 416 6.44 -3.54 -5.55
C ASP A 416 6.13 -4.99 -6.02
N THR A 417 7.17 -5.80 -6.24
CA THR A 417 7.01 -7.25 -6.42
C THR A 417 8.07 -8.02 -5.64
N GLY A 418 7.64 -8.78 -4.63
CA GLY A 418 8.49 -9.72 -3.90
C GLY A 418 8.59 -11.08 -4.59
N LYS A 419 9.80 -11.66 -4.66
CA LYS A 419 10.04 -13.05 -5.08
C LYS A 419 10.90 -13.78 -4.05
N LYS A 420 10.30 -14.69 -3.28
CA LYS A 420 11.02 -15.53 -2.31
C LYS A 420 10.97 -16.99 -2.74
N SER A 421 12.11 -17.69 -2.63
CA SER A 421 12.23 -19.11 -3.03
C SER A 421 12.85 -19.93 -1.90
N TYR A 422 12.24 -21.07 -1.60
CA TYR A 422 12.62 -21.97 -0.52
C TYR A 422 12.71 -23.41 -1.03
N VAL A 423 13.67 -24.17 -0.52
CA VAL A 423 13.74 -25.63 -0.74
C VAL A 423 13.11 -26.34 0.45
N ILE A 424 11.97 -26.99 0.24
CA ILE A 424 11.18 -27.67 1.27
C ILE A 424 11.02 -29.12 0.82
N ASP A 425 11.46 -30.07 1.65
CA ASP A 425 11.46 -31.51 1.33
C ASP A 425 12.10 -31.88 -0.01
N GLY A 426 13.10 -31.09 -0.44
CA GLY A 426 13.82 -31.28 -1.71
C GLY A 426 13.13 -30.70 -2.94
N VAL A 427 12.00 -30.01 -2.77
CA VAL A 427 11.25 -29.32 -3.84
C VAL A 427 11.44 -27.81 -3.69
N GLN A 428 11.62 -27.10 -4.80
CA GLN A 428 11.66 -25.64 -4.80
C GLN A 428 10.24 -25.08 -4.81
N HIS A 429 9.94 -24.22 -3.84
CA HIS A 429 8.71 -23.45 -3.73
C HIS A 429 9.07 -21.98 -3.91
N THR A 430 8.40 -21.31 -4.85
CA THR A 430 8.56 -19.86 -5.06
C THR A 430 7.23 -19.16 -4.84
N LEU A 431 7.26 -18.14 -4.00
CA LEU A 431 6.17 -17.24 -3.72
C LEU A 431 6.45 -15.88 -4.38
N PHE A 432 5.52 -15.46 -5.23
CA PHE A 432 5.47 -14.14 -5.85
C PHE A 432 4.40 -13.32 -5.14
N ASN A 433 4.82 -12.25 -4.47
CA ASN A 433 3.93 -11.27 -3.85
C ASN A 433 3.91 -10.02 -4.72
N ILE A 434 2.81 -9.82 -5.45
CA ILE A 434 2.57 -8.59 -6.21
C ILE A 434 1.96 -7.59 -5.23
N GLN A 435 2.75 -6.60 -4.84
CA GLN A 435 2.30 -5.53 -3.96
C GLN A 435 1.65 -4.46 -4.83
N ALA A 436 0.31 -4.41 -4.79
CA ALA A 436 -0.46 -3.48 -5.61
C ALA A 436 -0.52 -2.10 -4.93
N PRO A 437 -0.28 -1.00 -5.68
CA PRO A 437 -0.36 0.35 -5.13
C PRO A 437 -1.81 0.74 -4.84
N SER A 438 -1.96 1.81 -4.06
CA SER A 438 -3.26 2.40 -3.74
C SER A 438 -3.64 3.46 -4.78
N LEU A 439 -4.93 3.55 -5.10
CA LEU A 439 -5.48 4.69 -5.86
C LEU A 439 -5.45 6.00 -5.06
N ALA A 440 -5.28 5.93 -3.75
CA ALA A 440 -5.34 7.06 -2.82
C ALA A 440 -3.97 7.68 -2.50
N GLY A 441 -2.88 7.19 -3.11
CA GLY A 441 -1.54 7.68 -2.83
C GLY A 441 -0.64 7.70 -4.07
N TYR A 442 0.55 8.25 -3.91
CA TYR A 442 1.56 8.24 -4.97
C TYR A 442 2.21 6.85 -5.10
N ILE A 443 2.25 6.22 -6.27
CA ILE A 443 1.65 6.63 -7.56
C ILE A 443 0.24 6.01 -7.72
N PRO A 444 -0.79 6.78 -8.14
CA PRO A 444 -2.16 6.28 -8.17
C PRO A 444 -2.31 5.27 -9.31
N ALA A 445 -2.45 4.00 -8.98
CA ALA A 445 -2.53 2.92 -9.96
C ALA A 445 -3.29 1.70 -9.45
N TYR A 446 -3.62 0.79 -10.37
CA TYR A 446 -4.12 -0.55 -10.04
C TYR A 446 -3.31 -1.61 -10.81
N LYS A 447 -3.36 -2.88 -10.39
CA LYS A 447 -2.69 -3.98 -11.10
C LYS A 447 -3.67 -4.71 -12.02
N LEU A 448 -3.27 -4.94 -13.25
CA LEU A 448 -3.98 -5.77 -14.21
C LEU A 448 -3.23 -7.09 -14.41
N LEU A 449 -3.87 -8.20 -14.07
CA LEU A 449 -3.33 -9.53 -14.33
C LEU A 449 -4.02 -10.12 -15.57
N ASN A 450 -3.24 -10.42 -16.60
CA ASN A 450 -3.64 -11.23 -17.75
C ASN A 450 -3.19 -12.68 -17.51
N ILE A 451 -4.10 -13.49 -16.98
CA ILE A 451 -3.88 -14.87 -16.55
C ILE A 451 -4.05 -15.78 -17.76
N ARG A 452 -2.97 -16.49 -18.15
CA ARG A 452 -2.94 -17.30 -19.38
C ARG A 452 -3.09 -18.80 -19.08
N PRO A 453 -3.57 -19.60 -20.05
CA PRO A 453 -3.69 -21.06 -19.92
C PRO A 453 -2.36 -21.79 -19.64
N ASP A 454 -1.23 -21.26 -20.07
CA ASP A 454 0.09 -21.87 -20.00
C ASP A 454 0.82 -21.61 -18.67
N HIS A 455 0.08 -21.44 -17.57
CA HIS A 455 0.62 -21.16 -16.23
C HIS A 455 1.45 -19.87 -16.12
N GLN A 456 1.25 -18.97 -17.08
CA GLN A 456 1.85 -17.64 -17.11
C GLN A 456 0.85 -16.56 -16.71
N VAL A 457 1.34 -15.57 -15.98
CA VAL A 457 0.57 -14.39 -15.60
C VAL A 457 1.37 -13.16 -16.01
N GLU A 458 0.82 -12.41 -16.95
CA GLU A 458 1.35 -11.09 -17.31
C GLU A 458 0.70 -10.05 -16.41
N VAL A 459 1.52 -9.18 -15.81
CA VAL A 459 1.11 -8.16 -14.85
C VAL A 459 1.46 -6.80 -15.42
N GLU A 460 0.50 -5.89 -15.45
CA GLU A 460 0.66 -4.48 -15.84
C GLU A 460 0.20 -3.57 -14.70
N THR A 461 0.98 -2.55 -14.35
CA THR A 461 0.57 -1.49 -13.42
C THR A 461 -0.03 -0.33 -14.19
N VAL A 462 -1.34 -0.15 -14.05
CA VAL A 462 -2.09 0.85 -14.79
C VAL A 462 -2.18 2.12 -13.95
N VAL A 463 -1.36 3.12 -14.30
CA VAL A 463 -1.36 4.45 -13.66
C VAL A 463 -2.58 5.25 -14.09
N ILE A 464 -3.30 5.79 -13.10
CA ILE A 464 -4.47 6.66 -13.28
C ILE A 464 -4.01 8.12 -13.19
N ASP A 465 -3.78 8.73 -14.36
CA ASP A 465 -3.30 10.11 -14.45
C ASP A 465 -4.44 11.15 -14.39
N LYS A 466 -5.40 11.03 -15.31
CA LYS A 466 -6.49 11.99 -15.46
C LYS A 466 -7.77 11.44 -14.85
N VAL A 467 -8.22 12.08 -13.79
CA VAL A 467 -9.47 11.76 -13.11
C VAL A 467 -10.46 12.90 -13.30
N ALA A 468 -11.68 12.59 -13.73
CA ALA A 468 -12.71 13.62 -13.84
C ALA A 468 -13.19 14.04 -12.45
N GLY A 469 -13.28 15.35 -12.20
CA GLY A 469 -13.82 15.91 -10.96
C GLY A 469 -12.87 15.93 -9.76
N TYR A 470 -11.62 15.48 -9.89
CA TYR A 470 -10.64 15.45 -8.78
C TYR A 470 -10.44 16.80 -8.07
N ASN A 471 -10.62 17.91 -8.80
CA ASN A 471 -10.44 19.27 -8.28
C ASN A 471 -11.76 19.94 -7.85
N GLU A 472 -12.88 19.22 -7.83
CA GLU A 472 -14.18 19.78 -7.45
C GLU A 472 -14.20 20.34 -6.02
N LEU A 473 -13.32 19.84 -5.15
CA LEU A 473 -13.26 20.17 -3.71
C LEU A 473 -12.30 21.33 -3.38
N PHE A 474 -11.53 21.83 -4.36
CA PHE A 474 -10.46 22.81 -4.12
C PHE A 474 -10.95 24.13 -3.51
N GLU A 475 -12.20 24.53 -3.75
CA GLU A 475 -12.76 25.74 -3.13
C GLU A 475 -12.88 25.61 -1.60
N HIS A 476 -13.13 24.40 -1.09
CA HIS A 476 -13.22 24.16 0.34
C HIS A 476 -11.83 24.12 0.97
N TYR A 477 -10.86 23.50 0.31
CA TYR A 477 -9.45 23.50 0.77
C TYR A 477 -8.84 24.91 0.74
N ALA A 478 -9.16 25.72 -0.27
CA ALA A 478 -8.74 27.11 -0.30
C ALA A 478 -9.25 27.89 0.93
N ARG A 479 -10.49 27.61 1.36
CA ARG A 479 -11.08 28.22 2.56
C ARG A 479 -10.42 27.72 3.84
N GLU A 480 -10.10 26.43 3.93
CA GLU A 480 -9.32 25.86 5.04
C GLU A 480 -7.94 26.53 5.15
N HIS A 481 -7.22 26.66 4.03
CA HIS A 481 -5.90 27.29 4.03
C HIS A 481 -5.98 28.75 4.53
N GLU A 482 -6.99 29.50 4.09
CA GLU A 482 -7.23 30.86 4.61
C GLU A 482 -7.45 30.86 6.12
N HIS A 483 -8.30 29.95 6.62
CA HIS A 483 -8.58 29.81 8.04
C HIS A 483 -7.32 29.50 8.86
N LEU A 484 -6.51 28.53 8.42
CA LEU A 484 -5.26 28.14 9.08
C LEU A 484 -4.25 29.30 9.07
N THR A 485 -4.16 30.03 7.95
CA THR A 485 -3.25 31.19 7.82
C THR A 485 -3.66 32.32 8.76
N GLU A 486 -4.96 32.62 8.84
CA GLU A 486 -5.51 33.61 9.78
C GLU A 486 -5.27 33.20 11.24
N GLN A 487 -5.42 31.91 11.54
CA GLN A 487 -5.18 31.36 12.88
C GLN A 487 -3.70 31.43 13.28
N ALA A 488 -2.79 31.14 12.36
CA ALA A 488 -1.34 31.20 12.60
C ALA A 488 -0.85 32.62 12.88
N GLY A 489 -1.46 33.64 12.26
CA GLY A 489 -1.12 35.05 12.52
C GLY A 489 0.35 35.37 12.20
N ASP A 490 1.13 35.75 13.23
CA ASP A 490 2.57 36.02 13.12
C ASP A 490 3.46 34.86 13.63
N ASP A 491 2.88 33.72 13.96
CA ASP A 491 3.62 32.53 14.40
C ASP A 491 4.20 31.78 13.19
N GLU A 492 5.51 31.92 12.98
CA GLU A 492 6.22 31.27 11.87
C GLU A 492 6.24 29.74 11.97
N THR A 493 6.23 29.17 13.18
CA THR A 493 6.15 27.72 13.37
C THR A 493 4.79 27.21 12.95
N ALA A 494 3.71 27.91 13.34
CA ALA A 494 2.37 27.57 12.90
C ALA A 494 2.23 27.68 11.37
N LYS A 495 2.78 28.73 10.75
CA LYS A 495 2.78 28.88 9.28
C LYS A 495 3.53 27.75 8.57
N ALA A 496 4.68 27.33 9.10
CA ALA A 496 5.47 26.24 8.52
C ALA A 496 4.73 24.88 8.56
N SER A 497 3.79 24.70 9.49
CA SER A 497 2.95 23.50 9.58
C SER A 497 1.74 23.48 8.64
N ILE A 498 1.43 24.60 7.97
CA ILE A 498 0.35 24.66 6.99
C ILE A 498 0.83 24.05 5.67
N TRP A 499 -0.04 23.32 5.00
CA TRP A 499 0.25 22.76 3.69
C TRP A 499 0.43 23.82 2.59
N ASN A 500 1.24 23.54 1.58
CA ASN A 500 1.53 24.47 0.50
C ASN A 500 0.32 24.67 -0.44
N LYS A 501 -0.21 25.89 -0.52
CA LYS A 501 -1.37 26.25 -1.36
C LYS A 501 -1.23 25.91 -2.84
N GLU A 502 -0.01 25.83 -3.38
CA GLU A 502 0.26 25.53 -4.79
C GLU A 502 -0.24 24.15 -5.22
N ILE A 503 -0.49 23.22 -4.27
CA ILE A 503 -1.16 21.95 -4.54
C ILE A 503 -2.52 22.11 -5.25
N LEU A 504 -3.22 23.24 -5.02
CA LEU A 504 -4.50 23.55 -5.68
C LEU A 504 -4.34 23.95 -7.16
N GLU A 505 -3.11 24.08 -7.64
CA GLU A 505 -2.79 24.34 -9.05
C GLU A 505 -2.52 23.05 -9.84
N ALA A 506 -2.54 21.87 -9.18
CA ALA A 506 -2.37 20.57 -9.81
C ALA A 506 -3.35 20.40 -10.99
N ASP A 507 -2.84 20.06 -12.18
CA ASP A 507 -3.58 20.00 -13.44
C ASP A 507 -4.02 18.58 -13.85
N SER A 508 -3.64 17.57 -13.05
CA SER A 508 -4.16 16.21 -13.09
C SER A 508 -4.19 15.59 -11.69
N TYR A 509 -4.80 14.41 -11.57
CA TYR A 509 -4.81 13.66 -10.32
C TYR A 509 -3.42 13.13 -9.97
N TYR A 510 -2.66 12.71 -11.00
CA TYR A 510 -1.25 12.39 -10.83
C TYR A 510 -0.47 13.54 -10.20
N ALA A 511 -0.59 14.75 -10.76
CA ALA A 511 0.07 15.93 -10.21
C ALA A 511 -0.36 16.22 -8.76
N LEU A 512 -1.62 15.99 -8.42
CA LEU A 512 -2.11 16.11 -7.05
C LEU A 512 -1.44 15.08 -6.10
N THR A 513 -1.32 13.83 -6.52
CA THR A 513 -0.64 12.80 -5.71
C THR A 513 0.87 13.03 -5.59
N ASP A 514 1.51 13.62 -6.61
CA ASP A 514 2.91 14.04 -6.54
C ASP A 514 3.10 15.19 -5.53
N TRP A 515 2.20 16.18 -5.55
CA TRP A 515 2.16 17.19 -4.50
C TRP A 515 1.92 16.61 -3.12
N HIS A 516 1.04 15.61 -3.00
CA HIS A 516 0.75 14.92 -1.74
C HIS A 516 1.99 14.24 -1.18
N ILE A 517 2.79 13.50 -1.97
CA ILE A 517 4.00 12.85 -1.45
C ILE A 517 5.09 13.86 -1.03
N ARG A 518 5.18 15.02 -1.71
CA ARG A 518 6.06 16.13 -1.31
C ARG A 518 5.66 16.71 0.04
N GLU A 519 4.39 17.07 0.20
CA GLU A 519 3.88 17.63 1.45
C GLU A 519 3.90 16.60 2.58
N LEU A 520 3.62 15.34 2.30
CA LEU A 520 3.74 14.25 3.27
C LEU A 520 5.19 14.07 3.74
N THR A 521 6.15 14.20 2.82
CA THR A 521 7.57 14.19 3.15
C THR A 521 7.92 15.34 4.10
N ARG A 522 7.51 16.56 3.75
CA ARG A 522 7.80 17.79 4.51
C ARG A 522 7.11 17.84 5.87
N LEU A 523 5.82 17.51 5.94
CA LEU A 523 4.97 17.71 7.11
C LEU A 523 4.95 16.52 8.07
N ARG A 524 5.21 15.30 7.58
CA ARG A 524 5.12 14.09 8.41
C ARG A 524 6.42 13.30 8.43
N PHE A 525 6.93 12.89 7.29
CA PHE A 525 8.02 11.92 7.27
C PHE A 525 9.34 12.51 7.77
N LEU A 526 9.76 13.68 7.29
CA LEU A 526 10.98 14.34 7.80
C LEU A 526 10.86 14.66 9.30
N PRO A 527 9.74 15.20 9.82
CA PRO A 527 9.61 15.43 11.25
C PRO A 527 9.59 14.18 12.13
N SER A 528 9.02 13.06 11.65
CA SER A 528 8.68 11.90 12.48
C SER A 528 9.56 10.67 12.24
N ASP A 529 9.97 10.42 11.00
CA ASP A 529 10.64 9.18 10.60
C ASP A 529 12.17 9.34 10.55
N TRP A 530 12.70 10.57 10.38
CA TRP A 530 14.12 10.82 10.19
C TRP A 530 14.85 11.18 11.50
N PRO A 531 16.04 10.59 11.79
CA PRO A 531 16.89 11.04 12.88
C PRO A 531 17.16 12.54 12.81
N LEU A 532 17.15 13.20 13.97
CA LEU A 532 17.28 14.66 14.07
C LEU A 532 18.53 15.14 13.32
N GLU A 533 19.68 14.51 13.53
CA GLU A 533 20.93 14.91 12.89
C GLU A 533 20.89 14.81 11.37
N MET A 534 20.24 13.78 10.81
CA MET A 534 20.10 13.61 9.37
C MET A 534 19.16 14.66 8.79
N ARG A 535 18.03 14.89 9.47
CA ARG A 535 17.06 15.92 9.08
C ARG A 535 17.70 17.30 9.06
N GLU A 536 18.44 17.68 10.09
CA GLU A 536 19.11 18.98 10.11
C GLU A 536 20.19 19.09 9.02
N MET A 537 20.93 18.01 8.71
CA MET A 537 21.90 18.02 7.60
C MET A 537 21.20 18.19 6.24
N ILE A 538 20.19 17.37 5.95
CA ILE A 538 19.55 17.32 4.63
C ILE A 538 18.78 18.62 4.34
N MET A 539 18.18 19.27 5.35
CA MET A 539 17.47 20.54 5.17
C MET A 539 18.39 21.75 4.92
N HIS A 540 19.71 21.57 5.01
CA HIS A 540 20.71 22.63 4.85
C HIS A 540 21.79 22.32 3.82
N MET A 541 21.58 21.29 3.00
CA MET A 541 22.51 20.89 1.93
C MET A 541 21.76 20.73 0.61
N ASP A 542 22.40 21.18 -0.46
CA ASP A 542 22.17 20.75 -1.82
C ASP A 542 23.10 19.60 -2.23
N GLY A 543 22.90 19.06 -3.43
CA GLY A 543 23.67 17.91 -3.88
C GLY A 543 25.18 18.15 -3.97
N ASP A 544 25.62 19.39 -4.21
CA ASP A 544 27.03 19.73 -4.28
C ASP A 544 27.65 19.73 -2.89
N ASP A 545 26.97 20.31 -1.90
CA ASP A 545 27.34 20.18 -0.49
C ASP A 545 27.46 18.70 -0.09
N MET A 546 26.52 17.85 -0.51
CA MET A 546 26.57 16.41 -0.24
C MET A 546 27.77 15.71 -0.88
N LEU A 547 28.10 16.03 -2.13
CA LEU A 547 29.27 15.46 -2.79
C LEU A 547 30.57 15.95 -2.13
N ILE A 548 30.63 17.21 -1.70
CA ILE A 548 31.78 17.74 -0.94
C ILE A 548 31.90 17.04 0.42
N MET A 549 30.79 16.88 1.13
CA MET A 549 30.74 16.19 2.42
C MET A 549 31.19 14.74 2.33
N SER A 550 30.88 14.05 1.22
CA SER A 550 31.37 12.67 0.97
C SER A 550 32.91 12.60 1.01
N GLN A 551 33.59 13.65 0.57
CA GLN A 551 35.06 13.73 0.49
C GLN A 551 35.70 14.42 1.70
N LEU A 552 34.91 14.89 2.68
CA LEU A 552 35.40 15.73 3.76
C LEU A 552 36.18 14.93 4.81
N SER A 553 37.50 15.08 4.81
CA SER A 553 38.38 14.57 5.87
C SER A 553 38.71 15.68 6.86
N THR A 554 38.03 15.70 8.01
CA THR A 554 38.23 16.72 9.05
C THR A 554 38.13 16.12 10.45
N GLU A 555 38.74 16.79 11.43
CA GLU A 555 38.55 16.51 12.87
C GLU A 555 37.47 17.44 13.48
N PHE A 556 36.85 18.31 12.66
CA PHE A 556 35.79 19.23 13.09
C PHE A 556 34.49 18.45 13.34
N THR A 557 33.93 18.59 14.53
CA THR A 557 32.83 17.73 14.98
C THR A 557 31.46 18.28 14.63
N VAL A 558 30.43 17.41 14.70
CA VAL A 558 29.04 17.81 14.45
C VAL A 558 28.62 18.97 15.37
N CYS A 559 28.96 18.92 16.66
CA CYS A 559 28.65 20.01 17.59
C CYS A 559 29.33 21.33 17.25
N GLN A 560 30.57 21.28 16.75
CA GLN A 560 31.27 22.50 16.35
C GLN A 560 30.59 23.14 15.13
N LEU A 561 30.18 22.34 14.15
CA LEU A 561 29.47 22.85 12.98
C LEU A 561 28.10 23.41 13.34
N ALA A 562 27.32 22.69 14.14
CA ALA A 562 26.01 23.14 14.59
C ALA A 562 26.09 24.53 15.26
N LYS A 563 27.08 24.74 16.13
CA LYS A 563 27.31 26.03 16.78
C LYS A 563 27.69 27.15 15.81
N GLU A 564 28.58 26.89 14.85
CA GLU A 564 28.97 27.90 13.85
C GLU A 564 27.78 28.31 12.97
N LEU A 565 26.86 27.38 12.72
CA LEU A 565 25.62 27.61 11.99
C LEU A 565 24.49 28.18 12.85
N GLY A 566 24.64 28.19 14.18
CA GLY A 566 23.65 28.73 15.12
C GLY A 566 22.53 27.75 15.53
N TYR A 567 22.74 26.45 15.36
CA TYR A 567 21.82 25.39 15.78
C TYR A 567 22.14 24.90 17.20
N ASP A 568 21.09 24.71 17.99
CA ASP A 568 21.17 24.17 19.34
C ASP A 568 20.83 22.68 19.33
N ILE A 569 21.86 21.83 19.38
CA ILE A 569 21.69 20.38 19.52
C ILE A 569 21.73 20.04 21.02
N VAL A 570 20.67 19.41 21.51
CA VAL A 570 20.55 19.03 22.93
C VAL A 570 21.69 18.08 23.31
N ASN A 571 22.37 18.37 24.42
CA ASN A 571 23.50 17.59 24.95
C ASN A 571 24.76 17.52 24.06
N CYS A 572 24.92 18.44 23.10
CA CYS A 572 26.13 18.53 22.28
C CYS A 572 27.27 19.21 23.05
N ASN A 573 28.29 18.46 23.48
CA ASN A 573 29.45 19.06 24.13
C ASN A 573 30.57 19.33 23.12
N GLU A 574 31.06 20.57 23.07
CA GLU A 574 32.23 20.90 22.23
C GLU A 574 33.48 20.18 22.71
N ASN A 575 33.96 19.23 21.91
CA ASN A 575 35.32 18.72 21.99
C ASN A 575 36.15 19.36 20.88
N ALA A 576 36.62 20.59 21.09
CA ALA A 576 37.35 21.33 20.07
C ALA A 576 38.73 20.70 19.79
N VAL A 577 38.83 19.89 18.72
CA VAL A 577 40.08 19.30 18.23
C VAL A 577 40.78 20.25 17.24
N VAL A 578 40.00 20.92 16.37
CA VAL A 578 40.47 21.91 15.38
C VAL A 578 39.55 23.14 15.36
N ASP A 579 40.03 24.27 14.83
CA ASP A 579 39.27 25.52 14.72
C ASP A 579 38.54 25.64 13.36
N TYR A 580 37.63 26.62 13.27
CA TYR A 580 36.85 26.85 12.05
C TYR A 580 37.71 27.24 10.83
N GLU A 581 38.88 27.87 11.05
CA GLU A 581 39.80 28.18 9.94
C GLU A 581 40.40 26.91 9.34
N GLN A 582 40.68 25.90 10.17
CA GLN A 582 41.09 24.58 9.69
C GLN A 582 39.95 23.87 8.95
N PHE A 583 38.73 23.89 9.49
CA PHE A 583 37.56 23.32 8.80
C PHE A 583 37.36 23.93 7.41
N GLN A 584 37.52 25.24 7.25
CA GLN A 584 37.43 25.91 5.94
C GLN A 584 38.49 25.42 4.95
N LYS A 585 39.69 25.06 5.42
CA LYS A 585 40.74 24.48 4.56
C LYS A 585 40.41 23.05 4.17
N ASP A 586 39.90 22.26 5.11
CA ASP A 586 39.46 20.88 4.88
C ASP A 586 38.30 20.85 3.86
N TRP A 587 37.32 21.75 4.02
CA TRP A 587 36.23 21.96 3.07
C TRP A 587 36.72 22.32 1.68
N GLN A 588 37.67 23.26 1.57
CA GLN A 588 38.24 23.66 0.29
C GLN A 588 38.99 22.51 -0.41
N ALA A 589 39.65 21.64 0.35
CA ALA A 589 40.31 20.46 -0.18
C ALA A 589 39.28 19.43 -0.67
N ALA A 590 38.24 19.17 0.13
CA ALA A 590 37.12 18.29 -0.24
C ALA A 590 36.38 18.81 -1.49
N SER A 591 36.19 20.13 -1.61
CA SER A 591 35.58 20.76 -2.79
C SER A 591 36.36 20.49 -4.08
N GLN A 592 37.69 20.53 -4.03
CA GLN A 592 38.52 20.23 -5.21
C GLN A 592 38.45 18.75 -5.59
N GLN A 593 38.34 17.86 -4.60
CA GLN A 593 38.19 16.43 -4.83
C GLN A 593 36.82 16.09 -5.41
N ALA A 594 35.75 16.65 -4.84
CA ALA A 594 34.39 16.50 -5.32
C ALA A 594 34.22 17.00 -6.77
N GLU A 595 34.82 18.14 -7.12
CA GLU A 595 34.84 18.64 -8.50
C GLU A 595 35.54 17.66 -9.47
N ALA A 596 36.65 17.05 -9.05
CA ALA A 596 37.34 16.06 -9.87
C ALA A 596 36.49 14.79 -10.08
N ILE A 597 35.85 14.29 -9.02
CA ILE A 597 34.96 13.13 -9.06
C ILE A 597 33.74 13.40 -9.94
N ALA A 598 33.10 14.56 -9.78
CA ALA A 598 31.98 14.97 -10.63
C ALA A 598 32.39 14.97 -12.11
N GLN A 599 33.55 15.56 -12.44
CA GLN A 599 34.07 15.60 -13.81
C GLN A 599 34.38 14.20 -14.37
N GLU A 600 34.90 13.29 -13.56
CA GLU A 600 35.13 11.90 -13.95
C GLU A 600 33.81 11.16 -14.23
N GLY A 601 32.76 11.45 -13.45
CA GLY A 601 31.39 10.99 -13.67
C GLY A 601 30.66 11.68 -14.84
N GLY A 602 31.24 12.70 -15.45
CA GLY A 602 30.63 13.45 -16.56
C GLY A 602 29.72 14.62 -16.14
N PHE A 603 29.81 15.02 -14.87
CA PHE A 603 29.05 16.11 -14.25
C PHE A 603 29.96 17.27 -13.82
N SER A 604 29.34 18.34 -13.34
CA SER A 604 29.96 19.44 -12.60
C SER A 604 29.27 19.59 -11.25
N LEU A 605 29.91 20.27 -10.29
CA LEU A 605 29.23 20.58 -9.02
C LEU A 605 27.95 21.42 -9.23
N MET A 606 27.85 22.20 -10.31
CA MET A 606 26.62 22.94 -10.62
C MET A 606 25.45 22.03 -10.99
N ASP A 607 25.70 20.82 -11.51
CA ASP A 607 24.62 19.87 -11.80
C ASP A 607 24.04 19.31 -10.49
N PHE A 608 24.89 19.13 -9.47
CA PHE A 608 24.52 18.69 -8.13
C PHE A 608 23.80 19.77 -7.31
N ALA A 609 24.16 21.04 -7.48
CA ALA A 609 23.47 22.17 -6.85
C ALA A 609 22.04 22.42 -7.39
N ALA A 610 21.58 21.63 -8.37
CA ALA A 610 20.25 21.77 -8.98
C ALA A 610 19.12 21.14 -8.13
N TRP A 611 19.46 20.21 -7.24
CA TRP A 611 18.54 19.53 -6.33
C TRP A 611 19.02 19.71 -4.89
N ASN A 612 18.09 19.57 -3.94
CA ASN A 612 18.39 19.74 -2.52
C ASN A 612 17.96 18.54 -1.68
N GLY A 613 18.26 18.59 -0.39
CA GLY A 613 17.92 17.48 0.49
C GLY A 613 16.42 17.21 0.67
N GLU A 614 15.54 18.21 0.57
CA GLU A 614 14.09 17.98 0.59
C GLU A 614 13.65 17.18 -0.66
N GLU A 615 14.27 17.46 -1.80
CA GLU A 615 14.07 16.70 -3.04
C GLU A 615 14.61 15.27 -2.92
N LEU A 616 15.81 15.06 -2.37
CA LEU A 616 16.36 13.72 -2.08
C LEU A 616 15.44 12.92 -1.14
N ALA A 617 14.94 13.55 -0.07
CA ALA A 617 14.01 12.90 0.85
C ALA A 617 12.68 12.54 0.16
N THR A 618 12.18 13.41 -0.72
CA THR A 618 10.98 13.13 -1.52
C THR A 618 11.23 11.95 -2.46
N ASP A 619 12.35 11.94 -3.17
CA ASP A 619 12.75 10.88 -4.10
C ASP A 619 12.95 9.53 -3.40
N PHE A 620 13.49 9.54 -2.18
CA PHE A 620 13.54 8.35 -1.32
C PHE A 620 12.14 7.75 -1.11
N TYR A 621 11.14 8.58 -0.80
CA TYR A 621 9.76 8.11 -0.61
C TYR A 621 9.05 7.80 -1.92
N ARG A 622 9.38 8.47 -3.03
CA ARG A 622 8.88 8.10 -4.36
C ARG A 622 9.36 6.70 -4.74
N LEU A 623 10.65 6.40 -4.58
CA LEU A 623 11.21 5.07 -4.83
C LEU A 623 10.63 4.02 -3.89
N ARG A 624 10.49 4.33 -2.60
CA ARG A 624 9.85 3.42 -1.63
C ARG A 624 8.42 3.05 -2.03
N ASN A 625 7.63 4.04 -2.45
CA ASN A 625 6.20 3.86 -2.67
C ASN A 625 5.87 3.40 -4.11
N ALA A 626 6.69 3.76 -5.10
CA ALA A 626 6.39 3.53 -6.51
C ALA A 626 7.38 2.58 -7.20
N ASP A 627 8.48 2.19 -6.56
CA ASP A 627 9.55 1.37 -7.14
C ASP A 627 9.96 1.96 -8.50
N GLU A 628 10.10 1.15 -9.55
CA GLU A 628 10.51 1.63 -10.87
C GLU A 628 9.56 2.65 -11.53
N LEU A 629 8.32 2.80 -11.04
CA LEU A 629 7.44 3.86 -11.52
C LEU A 629 7.93 5.24 -11.09
N ALA A 630 8.71 5.35 -10.01
CA ALA A 630 9.31 6.61 -9.56
C ALA A 630 10.27 7.22 -10.59
N PHE A 631 10.87 6.42 -11.49
CA PHE A 631 11.76 6.91 -12.54
C PHE A 631 11.06 7.79 -13.59
N ARG A 632 9.72 7.91 -13.52
CA ARG A 632 8.96 8.88 -14.29
C ARG A 632 9.14 10.31 -13.77
N ASP A 633 9.44 10.45 -12.49
CA ASP A 633 9.44 11.71 -11.76
C ASP A 633 10.83 12.10 -11.22
N ILE A 634 11.76 11.14 -11.19
CA ILE A 634 13.18 11.38 -10.90
C ILE A 634 13.93 11.43 -12.23
N GLU A 635 14.55 12.56 -12.55
CA GLU A 635 15.28 12.72 -13.80
C GLU A 635 16.45 11.74 -13.90
N GLU A 636 16.70 11.19 -15.09
CA GLU A 636 17.81 10.25 -15.31
C GLU A 636 19.17 10.84 -14.91
N ALA A 637 19.36 12.15 -15.14
CA ALA A 637 20.57 12.85 -14.72
C ALA A 637 20.72 12.91 -13.19
N GLN A 638 19.63 13.01 -12.44
CA GLN A 638 19.62 13.01 -10.98
C GLN A 638 19.90 11.61 -10.43
N LEU A 639 19.32 10.56 -11.02
CA LEU A 639 19.63 9.17 -10.67
C LEU A 639 21.12 8.85 -10.87
N LEU A 640 21.74 9.31 -11.95
CA LEU A 640 23.18 9.11 -12.16
C LEU A 640 24.04 9.88 -11.13
N GLN A 641 23.56 11.02 -10.63
CA GLN A 641 24.21 11.75 -9.55
C GLN A 641 24.07 11.01 -8.21
N TYR A 642 22.91 10.38 -7.96
CA TYR A 642 22.69 9.52 -6.81
C TYR A 642 23.57 8.26 -6.86
N GLU A 643 23.76 7.64 -8.03
CA GLU A 643 24.72 6.54 -8.19
C GLU A 643 26.13 6.98 -7.83
N LEU A 644 26.57 8.14 -8.35
CA LEU A 644 27.90 8.66 -8.06
C LEU A 644 28.10 8.87 -6.55
N LEU A 645 27.12 9.49 -5.87
CA LEU A 645 27.14 9.66 -4.42
C LEU A 645 27.15 8.31 -3.69
N SER A 646 26.29 7.37 -4.09
CA SER A 646 26.23 6.02 -3.50
C SER A 646 27.59 5.34 -3.57
N ARG A 647 28.24 5.38 -4.75
CA ARG A 647 29.57 4.80 -4.97
C ARG A 647 30.61 5.43 -4.04
N GLU A 648 30.72 6.75 -4.01
CA GLU A 648 31.68 7.46 -3.15
C GLU A 648 31.46 7.20 -1.65
N LEU A 649 30.20 7.07 -1.23
CA LEU A 649 29.84 6.77 0.15
C LEU A 649 30.10 5.30 0.53
N SER A 650 29.93 4.37 -0.41
CA SER A 650 30.14 2.93 -0.19
C SER A 650 31.62 2.56 0.04
N GLU A 651 32.56 3.35 -0.48
CA GLU A 651 34.00 3.14 -0.29
C GLU A 651 34.49 3.50 1.14
N PHE A 652 33.63 4.13 1.94
CA PHE A 652 33.95 4.51 3.31
C PHE A 652 33.94 3.31 4.26
N ALA A 653 35.13 2.95 4.77
CA ALA A 653 35.30 1.84 5.72
C ALA A 653 35.06 2.23 7.20
N GLY A 654 34.65 3.46 7.49
CA GLY A 654 34.39 3.90 8.86
C GLY A 654 33.00 3.46 9.33
N THR A 655 32.92 2.96 10.55
CA THR A 655 31.65 2.62 11.20
C THR A 655 31.35 3.66 12.26
N VAL A 656 30.20 4.31 12.16
CA VAL A 656 29.66 5.11 13.25
C VAL A 656 28.52 4.30 13.87
N ASP A 657 28.47 4.21 15.20
CA ASP A 657 27.42 3.44 15.89
C ASP A 657 26.03 3.94 15.47
N SER A 658 25.08 3.01 15.34
CA SER A 658 23.69 3.33 15.00
C SER A 658 23.06 4.24 16.06
N GLU A 659 23.39 4.02 17.33
CA GLU A 659 23.12 4.93 18.44
C GLU A 659 24.29 5.91 18.63
N LEU A 660 24.18 7.10 18.03
CA LEU A 660 25.14 8.16 18.28
C LEU A 660 25.06 8.58 19.76
N GLY A 661 26.21 8.46 20.47
CA GLY A 661 26.38 8.97 21.82
C GLY A 661 26.48 10.50 21.85
N ASP A 662 27.53 11.04 22.47
CA ASP A 662 27.80 12.48 22.37
C ASP A 662 28.27 12.81 20.94
N LEU A 663 27.45 13.51 20.16
CA LEU A 663 27.77 13.96 18.80
C LEU A 663 29.05 14.81 18.73
N GLY A 664 29.53 15.31 19.88
CA GLY A 664 30.80 16.01 20.00
C GLY A 664 32.02 15.11 19.88
N GLU A 665 31.88 13.79 19.88
CA GLU A 665 32.99 12.84 19.71
C GLU A 665 33.27 12.45 18.26
N TYR A 666 32.37 12.78 17.32
CA TYR A 666 32.44 12.36 15.93
C TYR A 666 32.68 13.55 15.00
N SER A 667 33.57 13.38 14.01
CA SER A 667 33.73 14.39 12.96
C SER A 667 32.48 14.48 12.10
N VAL A 668 32.16 15.67 11.60
CA VAL A 668 30.97 15.86 10.75
C VAL A 668 31.06 15.04 9.45
N GLY A 669 32.26 14.87 8.89
CA GLY A 669 32.47 14.06 7.69
C GLY A 669 32.23 12.57 7.92
N GLU A 670 32.61 12.02 9.08
CA GLU A 670 32.35 10.61 9.42
C GLU A 670 30.86 10.34 9.64
N VAL A 671 30.16 11.22 10.37
CA VAL A 671 28.71 11.08 10.59
C VAL A 671 27.96 11.16 9.26
N PHE A 672 28.29 12.13 8.41
CA PHE A 672 27.68 12.25 7.09
C PHE A 672 27.88 10.99 6.26
N ARG A 673 29.14 10.53 6.10
CA ARG A 673 29.43 9.33 5.29
C ARG A 673 28.73 8.08 5.79
N SER A 674 28.69 7.88 7.12
CA SER A 674 28.03 6.71 7.70
C SER A 674 26.51 6.76 7.49
N ARG A 675 25.85 7.89 7.79
CA ARG A 675 24.39 8.02 7.70
C ARG A 675 23.89 8.03 6.27
N PHE A 676 24.50 8.86 5.43
CA PHE A 676 24.10 8.95 4.03
C PHE A 676 24.57 7.74 3.22
N GLY A 677 25.67 7.08 3.59
CA GLY A 677 26.04 5.79 3.01
C GLY A 677 24.93 4.74 3.18
N SER A 678 24.42 4.56 4.41
CA SER A 678 23.27 3.69 4.65
C SER A 678 22.00 4.14 3.90
N LEU A 679 21.73 5.45 3.86
CA LEU A 679 20.58 5.98 3.12
C LEU A 679 20.65 5.63 1.62
N PHE A 680 21.80 5.81 0.99
CA PHE A 680 21.99 5.51 -0.43
C PHE A 680 22.01 4.00 -0.72
N VAL A 681 22.43 3.15 0.23
CA VAL A 681 22.24 1.69 0.13
C VAL A 681 20.75 1.33 0.10
N ILE A 682 19.92 1.94 0.95
CA ILE A 682 18.48 1.72 0.94
C ILE A 682 17.87 2.23 -0.38
N LEU A 683 18.28 3.41 -0.83
CA LEU A 683 17.84 4.01 -2.10
C LEU A 683 18.15 3.09 -3.29
N GLU A 684 19.36 2.52 -3.34
CA GLU A 684 19.78 1.57 -4.37
C GLU A 684 18.91 0.31 -4.32
N LYS A 685 18.62 -0.24 -3.14
CA LYS A 685 17.74 -1.41 -2.99
C LYS A 685 16.32 -1.13 -3.49
N PHE A 686 15.76 0.05 -3.20
CA PHE A 686 14.44 0.44 -3.72
C PHE A 686 14.44 0.59 -5.24
N ALA A 687 15.50 1.11 -5.84
CA ALA A 687 15.59 1.30 -7.29
C ALA A 687 15.88 0.01 -8.09
N THR A 688 16.40 -1.03 -7.42
CA THR A 688 16.94 -2.24 -8.07
C THR A 688 16.12 -3.50 -7.80
N GLY A 689 14.89 -3.34 -7.28
CA GLY A 689 13.94 -4.41 -6.98
C GLY A 689 13.54 -5.28 -8.20
N GLN A 690 12.63 -6.23 -7.97
CA GLN A 690 12.05 -7.00 -9.07
C GLN A 690 11.20 -6.11 -9.97
N ALA A 691 10.73 -6.66 -11.10
CA ALA A 691 9.81 -5.92 -11.95
C ALA A 691 8.47 -5.68 -11.26
N SER A 692 7.97 -4.45 -11.33
CA SER A 692 6.70 -4.05 -10.74
C SER A 692 5.80 -3.26 -11.71
N ASP A 693 6.28 -2.77 -12.85
CA ASP A 693 5.47 -2.09 -13.87
C ASP A 693 4.81 -3.07 -14.84
N HIS A 694 5.60 -3.68 -15.75
CA HIS A 694 5.08 -4.64 -16.75
C HIS A 694 5.97 -5.87 -16.86
N PHE A 695 5.48 -7.02 -16.41
CA PHE A 695 6.27 -8.24 -16.27
C PHE A 695 5.46 -9.53 -16.45
N LEU A 696 6.18 -10.64 -16.62
CA LEU A 696 5.63 -11.97 -16.77
C LEU A 696 6.10 -12.86 -15.62
N ILE A 697 5.16 -13.47 -14.90
CA ILE A 697 5.41 -14.58 -13.98
C ILE A 697 5.14 -15.89 -14.73
N ASP A 698 6.07 -16.83 -14.65
CA ASP A 698 5.88 -18.21 -15.06
C ASP A 698 5.91 -19.10 -13.81
N THR A 699 4.76 -19.65 -13.43
CA THR A 699 4.62 -20.39 -12.17
C THR A 699 5.18 -21.81 -12.25
N GLU A 700 5.30 -22.39 -13.45
CA GLU A 700 5.95 -23.69 -13.64
C GLU A 700 7.47 -23.57 -13.58
N GLN A 701 8.01 -22.58 -14.30
CA GLN A 701 9.45 -22.30 -14.32
C GLN A 701 9.92 -21.54 -13.07
N GLN A 702 9.00 -21.00 -12.28
CA GLN A 702 9.27 -20.21 -11.09
C GLN A 702 10.16 -18.97 -11.40
N THR A 703 9.87 -18.32 -12.53
CA THR A 703 10.61 -17.16 -13.03
C THR A 703 9.74 -15.90 -13.11
N LEU A 704 10.39 -14.75 -13.01
CA LEU A 704 9.82 -13.44 -13.27
C LEU A 704 10.68 -12.78 -14.34
N ILE A 705 10.03 -12.23 -15.38
CA ILE A 705 10.69 -11.63 -16.55
C ILE A 705 10.12 -10.23 -16.74
N ASP A 706 10.98 -9.22 -16.72
CA ASP A 706 10.61 -7.85 -17.10
C ASP A 706 10.26 -7.80 -18.60
N LEU A 707 9.06 -7.31 -18.92
CA LEU A 707 8.58 -7.15 -20.30
C LEU A 707 8.77 -5.73 -20.83
N LYS A 708 8.97 -4.74 -19.96
CA LYS A 708 9.20 -3.35 -20.35
C LYS A 708 10.59 -3.19 -20.95
N GLY A 709 11.59 -3.88 -20.41
CA GLY A 709 12.96 -4.01 -20.96
C GLY A 709 13.78 -2.71 -21.11
N GLU A 710 13.17 -1.55 -20.90
CA GLU A 710 13.75 -0.20 -21.04
C GLU A 710 14.04 0.48 -19.69
N VAL A 711 13.61 -0.09 -18.57
CA VAL A 711 13.90 0.48 -17.26
C VAL A 711 15.35 0.16 -16.89
N LYS A 712 16.19 1.18 -16.80
CA LYS A 712 17.55 1.06 -16.27
C LYS A 712 17.50 0.87 -14.76
N ARG A 713 16.90 -0.22 -14.26
CA ARG A 713 16.91 -0.55 -12.82
C ARG A 713 18.34 -0.60 -12.27
N ASP A 714 19.28 -0.96 -13.13
CA ASP A 714 20.70 -0.98 -12.82
C ASP A 714 21.35 0.42 -12.78
N ILE A 715 20.61 1.52 -12.95
CA ILE A 715 21.18 2.88 -12.98
C ILE A 715 21.83 3.27 -11.65
N LEU A 716 21.34 2.72 -10.53
CA LEU A 716 21.93 2.89 -9.20
C LEU A 716 22.83 1.73 -8.77
N LYS A 717 22.99 0.68 -9.59
CA LYS A 717 23.85 -0.45 -9.21
C LYS A 717 25.31 -0.01 -9.24
N SER A 718 25.95 -0.04 -8.07
CA SER A 718 27.40 0.08 -7.99
C SER A 718 28.06 -1.19 -8.58
N GLU A 719 29.07 -1.02 -9.45
CA GLU A 719 29.78 -2.14 -10.12
C GLU A 719 30.69 -2.96 -9.20
#